data_AF-A0A3A4NZC4-F1
#
_entry.id   AF-A0A3A4NZC4-F1
#
_cell.length_a   1.000
_cell.length_b   1.000
_cell.length_c   1.000
_cell.angle_alpha   90.00
_cell.angle_beta   90.00
_cell.angle_gamma   90.00
#
_symmetry.space_group_name_H-M   'P 1'
#
loop_
_entity.id
_entity.type
_entity.pdbx_description
1 polymer ?
#
loop_
_entity_poly.entity_id
_entity_poly.type
_entity_poly.pdbx_seq_one_letter_code
_entity_poly.pdbx_strand_id
1 'polypeptide(L)'
;MSEDGAAPINEAALLGRPVKDQDMRVSDTGVSGKSGGLTSAMWRTLVSGANRRMRGFLLAVLVPAAINFSPSPIVRDVVAEPAVTLQLGTSQAEIGDRIPLRIVVEGKNDFSEPILPPVSGLEIVFQGRAQSVQIVNMQVNSSKIFNYIIIPQQVGDYTLGPAHVEYAGASVTSNSASLKVAASNGTRPASKKERGVLIEASVDNDKPYLGQQVTLLFRFARTAGARIRNAGYELPDLSSFWSEGVESRREYAQNINGLDYLVTEIAIPLFPVKEGELTIGPVVLRYDEVVASRSEPQSSSFQDPFGRSVFDDDFFKMFRSENIVKRTAQTGPITVHVRPIPSQDRPEEYGGGVGKFSMMARLSSDQVKVGESITLTLSLSGEGNIRDLADPKVEMKDVKIYSDNPAVTVKNYHEKIVGEKVYKFALVPQQAGRLQIPEIAIPYYNPESERFEFASSTMLEVEVLPAEKETLVLKKADGSGKSPAASALDDLLPIHERIGQMQSSQLGVWLRRIRPLAYPLPILVYAFCFVYARRRERLRTDVAYRRLKFASRTAEAYLADAEDSFNRKDFKTVFSKTAKAVSEYIAAKLNIASAGLTPVEIEELLTARGAQPEVVSELREFLDFCDYGRFTSSRKSSNAARDCMARARRLLERLEDEEGIGR
;
A
#
# COMPACT_ATOMS: atom_id res chain seq x y z
N MET A 1 -9.17 61.29 -17.82
CA MET A 1 -8.88 62.67 -18.22
C MET A 1 -7.98 63.26 -17.16
N SER A 2 -6.77 63.70 -17.58
CA SER A 2 -5.84 64.66 -16.94
C SER A 2 -5.30 64.32 -15.53
N GLU A 3 -4.03 64.49 -15.16
CA GLU A 3 -2.77 65.04 -15.72
C GLU A 3 -1.67 64.61 -14.70
N ASP A 4 -0.57 64.00 -15.11
CA ASP A 4 0.78 64.59 -15.29
C ASP A 4 1.26 65.68 -14.31
N GLY A 5 2.51 65.54 -13.83
CA GLY A 5 3.22 66.60 -13.09
C GLY A 5 4.59 66.18 -12.53
N ALA A 6 5.62 66.29 -13.36
CA ALA A 6 7.04 66.12 -13.02
C ALA A 6 7.65 67.40 -12.39
N ALA A 7 8.67 67.21 -11.50
CA ALA A 7 9.93 67.97 -11.26
C ALA A 7 9.90 69.54 -11.15
N PRO A 8 10.84 70.27 -10.47
CA PRO A 8 12.30 70.13 -10.62
C PRO A 8 13.20 70.62 -9.44
N ILE A 9 14.49 70.73 -9.78
CA ILE A 9 15.75 70.98 -9.05
C ILE A 9 16.00 72.50 -8.83
N ASN A 10 16.80 72.88 -7.80
CA ASN A 10 17.74 74.03 -7.78
C ASN A 10 18.73 73.90 -6.59
N GLU A 11 20.06 73.83 -6.82
CA GLU A 11 21.07 74.92 -6.65
C GLU A 11 21.28 75.39 -5.18
N ALA A 12 22.47 75.65 -4.61
CA ALA A 12 23.87 75.65 -5.02
C ALA A 12 24.76 75.91 -3.76
N ALA A 13 26.08 75.66 -3.88
CA ALA A 13 27.20 76.37 -3.19
C ALA A 13 27.41 76.13 -1.66
N LEU A 14 28.59 76.17 -1.02
CA LEU A 14 29.95 76.67 -1.32
C LEU A 14 30.92 76.24 -0.17
N LEU A 15 32.24 76.21 -0.46
CA LEU A 15 33.42 76.24 0.46
C LEU A 15 33.79 74.92 1.19
N GLY A 16 35.04 74.42 1.27
CA GLY A 16 36.36 74.94 0.88
C GLY A 16 37.44 74.59 1.94
N ARG A 17 38.13 73.43 1.77
CA ARG A 17 39.60 73.17 1.97
C ARG A 17 40.33 73.51 3.31
N PRO A 18 41.59 73.06 3.58
CA PRO A 18 42.24 71.73 3.42
C PRO A 18 43.29 71.33 4.54
N VAL A 19 44.09 70.27 4.28
CA VAL A 19 45.46 69.89 4.79
C VAL A 19 45.53 69.18 6.17
N LYS A 20 46.34 68.14 6.49
CA LYS A 20 47.66 67.62 6.03
C LYS A 20 47.92 66.18 6.54
N ASP A 21 48.75 65.44 5.80
CA ASP A 21 49.44 64.18 6.16
C ASP A 21 50.37 64.29 7.38
N GLN A 22 50.63 63.16 8.08
CA GLN A 22 51.98 62.61 8.29
C GLN A 22 52.02 61.25 8.99
N ASP A 23 52.85 60.36 8.43
CA ASP A 23 53.35 59.09 8.96
C ASP A 23 54.17 59.21 10.26
N MET A 24 54.18 58.16 11.10
CA MET A 24 55.43 57.67 11.72
C MET A 24 55.32 56.24 12.29
N ARG A 25 56.47 55.57 12.28
CA ARG A 25 56.78 54.14 12.39
C ARG A 25 57.43 53.83 13.76
N VAL A 26 57.69 52.53 14.03
CA VAL A 26 58.61 51.93 15.06
C VAL A 26 57.91 51.60 16.41
N SER A 27 58.06 50.46 17.11
CA SER A 27 59.13 49.44 17.28
C SER A 27 58.61 48.12 17.87
N ASP A 28 59.37 47.04 17.61
CA ASP A 28 59.45 45.75 18.33
C ASP A 28 59.80 45.87 19.82
N THR A 29 59.31 44.94 20.65
CA THR A 29 60.09 44.19 21.68
C THR A 29 59.23 43.04 22.26
N GLY A 30 59.78 41.82 22.30
CA GLY A 30 59.12 40.64 22.87
C GLY A 30 59.49 40.33 24.32
N VAL A 31 58.81 39.36 24.95
CA VAL A 31 59.32 38.59 26.11
C VAL A 31 58.72 37.17 26.11
N SER A 32 59.62 36.22 26.37
CA SER A 32 59.48 34.77 26.53
C SER A 32 58.78 34.34 27.83
N GLY A 33 58.03 33.24 27.78
CA GLY A 33 57.58 32.47 28.95
C GLY A 33 57.57 30.97 28.65
N LYS A 34 58.57 30.23 29.12
CA LYS A 34 58.64 28.76 29.15
C LYS A 34 57.96 28.22 30.41
N SER A 35 57.12 27.19 30.27
CA SER A 35 57.02 26.09 31.24
C SER A 35 56.46 24.84 30.56
N GLY A 36 57.20 23.74 30.65
CA GLY A 36 56.94 22.49 29.93
C GLY A 36 55.80 21.65 30.49
N GLY A 37 55.36 20.69 29.67
CA GLY A 37 54.40 19.65 30.03
C GLY A 37 54.40 18.54 28.97
N LEU A 38 54.86 17.37 29.38
CA LEU A 38 55.13 16.16 28.62
C LEU A 38 54.03 15.65 27.65
N THR A 39 54.48 15.42 26.41
CA THR A 39 54.26 14.28 25.50
C THR A 39 52.85 13.73 25.22
N SER A 40 52.44 13.95 23.96
CA SER A 40 51.41 13.27 23.15
C SER A 40 51.65 11.77 22.88
N ALA A 41 52.57 11.12 23.60
CA ALA A 41 53.02 9.77 23.29
C ALA A 41 52.15 8.66 23.90
N MET A 42 51.33 8.95 24.92
CA MET A 42 50.40 7.95 25.50
C MET A 42 49.06 7.83 24.74
N TRP A 43 48.73 8.74 23.83
CA TRP A 43 47.44 8.71 23.12
C TRP A 43 47.49 7.97 21.77
N ARG A 44 48.69 7.68 21.24
CA ARG A 44 48.85 7.02 19.93
C ARG A 44 48.71 5.49 19.96
N THR A 45 48.69 4.86 21.14
CA THR A 45 48.60 3.40 21.26
C THR A 45 47.19 2.86 21.49
N LEU A 46 46.17 3.71 21.66
CA LEU A 46 44.80 3.26 21.97
C LEU A 46 43.80 3.30 20.80
N VAL A 47 44.23 3.71 19.59
CA VAL A 47 43.30 3.87 18.43
C VAL A 47 43.72 3.08 17.18
N SER A 48 44.81 2.29 17.22
CA SER A 48 45.24 1.48 16.06
C SER A 48 44.53 0.12 15.92
N GLY A 49 43.53 -0.20 16.76
CA GLY A 49 42.93 -1.54 16.83
C GLY A 49 41.42 -1.64 16.62
N ALA A 50 40.75 -0.69 15.95
CA ALA A 50 39.28 -0.71 15.82
C ALA A 50 38.76 -0.56 14.38
N ASN A 51 37.88 -1.49 14.00
CA ASN A 51 37.27 -1.69 12.69
C ASN A 51 36.40 -0.49 12.21
N ARG A 52 36.31 -0.30 10.87
CA ARG A 52 35.65 0.83 10.16
C ARG A 52 34.20 1.15 10.58
N ARG A 53 33.49 0.27 11.29
CA ARG A 53 32.12 0.51 11.78
C ARG A 53 32.03 1.31 13.10
N MET A 54 33.12 1.48 13.85
CA MET A 54 33.13 2.30 15.08
C MET A 54 33.30 3.81 14.83
N ARG A 55 33.78 4.21 13.64
CA ARG A 55 33.99 5.63 13.32
C ARG A 55 32.70 6.41 13.08
N GLY A 56 31.61 5.73 12.69
CA GLY A 56 30.31 6.36 12.45
C GLY A 56 29.58 6.81 13.71
N PHE A 57 29.98 6.36 14.90
CA PHE A 57 29.22 6.63 16.13
C PHE A 57 29.88 7.61 17.10
N LEU A 58 31.20 7.81 17.04
CA LEU A 58 31.88 8.84 17.85
C LEU A 58 31.58 10.29 17.39
N LEU A 59 31.00 10.45 16.20
CA LEU A 59 30.61 11.76 15.63
C LEU A 59 29.15 12.15 15.93
N ALA A 60 28.35 11.28 16.55
CA ALA A 60 26.93 11.53 16.81
C ALA A 60 26.60 11.86 18.29
N VAL A 61 27.61 11.93 19.18
CA VAL A 61 27.39 12.14 20.64
C VAL A 61 28.16 13.35 21.21
N LEU A 62 28.94 14.09 20.43
CA LEU A 62 29.65 15.29 20.92
C LEU A 62 29.38 16.54 20.07
N VAL A 63 28.15 17.04 20.13
CA VAL A 63 27.82 18.46 19.98
C VAL A 63 26.64 18.70 20.93
N PRO A 64 26.86 19.31 22.13
CA PRO A 64 27.15 20.74 22.17
C PRO A 64 28.09 21.14 23.32
N ALA A 65 29.34 21.52 23.01
CA ALA A 65 30.14 22.43 23.85
C ALA A 65 31.49 22.68 23.16
N ALA A 66 31.61 23.82 22.48
CA ALA A 66 32.84 24.62 22.38
C ALA A 66 32.69 25.61 21.21
N ILE A 67 32.06 26.74 21.50
CA ILE A 67 32.41 28.00 20.85
C ILE A 67 33.83 28.31 21.35
N ASN A 68 34.82 28.34 20.47
CA ASN A 68 35.91 29.35 20.47
C ASN A 68 36.93 29.10 19.34
N PHE A 69 37.06 30.14 18.51
CA PHE A 69 38.19 30.58 17.69
C PHE A 69 39.39 29.64 17.46
N SER A 70 39.66 29.35 16.18
CA SER A 70 41.02 29.28 15.63
C SER A 70 41.01 29.69 14.16
N PRO A 71 41.99 30.50 13.70
CA PRO A 71 42.11 30.87 12.29
C PRO A 71 42.78 29.73 11.51
N SER A 72 42.15 29.26 10.45
CA SER A 72 42.73 28.29 9.51
C SER A 72 43.59 28.99 8.45
N PRO A 73 44.68 28.35 7.98
CA PRO A 73 45.50 28.90 6.90
C PRO A 73 44.77 28.79 5.55
N ILE A 74 44.89 29.84 4.75
CA ILE A 74 44.31 29.92 3.40
C ILE A 74 45.12 29.01 2.47
N VAL A 75 44.50 27.91 2.02
CA VAL A 75 44.95 27.15 0.83
C VAL A 75 44.15 27.68 -0.36
N ARG A 76 44.84 28.23 -1.37
CA ARG A 76 44.20 28.63 -2.64
C ARG A 76 43.77 27.36 -3.39
N ASP A 77 42.47 27.15 -3.46
CA ASP A 77 41.82 26.10 -4.26
C ASP A 77 41.87 26.50 -5.74
N VAL A 78 42.44 25.65 -6.60
CA VAL A 78 42.26 25.77 -8.06
C VAL A 78 40.84 25.31 -8.34
N VAL A 79 39.97 26.24 -8.74
CA VAL A 79 38.56 25.96 -9.06
C VAL A 79 38.50 25.28 -10.43
N ALA A 80 38.02 24.04 -10.48
CA ALA A 80 37.66 23.37 -11.72
C ALA A 80 36.50 24.14 -12.39
N GLU A 81 36.60 24.40 -13.70
CA GLU A 81 35.54 25.06 -14.46
C GLU A 81 34.25 24.24 -14.41
N PRO A 82 33.09 24.87 -14.18
CA PRO A 82 31.81 24.17 -14.17
C PRO A 82 31.43 23.68 -15.57
N ALA A 83 31.01 22.43 -15.69
CA ALA A 83 30.54 21.87 -16.95
C ALA A 83 29.01 21.94 -17.01
N VAL A 84 28.46 22.58 -18.05
CA VAL A 84 27.02 22.61 -18.32
C VAL A 84 26.72 21.81 -19.59
N THR A 85 25.94 20.75 -19.47
CA THR A 85 25.57 19.88 -20.59
C THR A 85 24.07 19.82 -20.78
N LEU A 86 23.61 20.04 -22.01
CA LEU A 86 22.24 19.93 -22.45
C LEU A 86 22.05 18.59 -23.18
N GLN A 87 21.10 17.78 -22.70
CA GLN A 87 20.79 16.44 -23.21
C GLN A 87 19.32 16.37 -23.63
N LEU A 88 19.09 16.01 -24.89
CA LEU A 88 17.76 15.85 -25.46
C LEU A 88 17.41 14.36 -25.58
N GLY A 89 16.20 13.97 -25.19
CA GLY A 89 15.77 12.57 -25.20
C GLY A 89 15.62 11.95 -26.59
N THR A 90 15.30 12.75 -27.62
CA THR A 90 15.24 12.32 -29.02
C THR A 90 15.53 13.50 -29.95
N SER A 91 16.16 13.26 -31.10
CA SER A 91 16.42 14.26 -32.14
C SER A 91 15.31 14.35 -33.20
N GLN A 92 14.28 13.49 -33.11
CA GLN A 92 13.12 13.46 -34.01
C GLN A 92 11.82 13.30 -33.20
N ALA A 93 10.77 14.04 -33.56
CA ALA A 93 9.47 14.02 -32.89
C ALA A 93 8.31 14.40 -33.82
N GLU A 94 7.08 14.13 -33.40
CA GLU A 94 5.85 14.60 -34.06
C GLU A 94 5.20 15.75 -33.26
N ILE A 95 4.27 16.48 -33.91
CA ILE A 95 3.46 17.49 -33.21
C ILE A 95 2.68 16.83 -32.06
N GLY A 96 2.76 17.43 -30.87
CA GLY A 96 2.09 16.94 -29.65
C GLY A 96 2.91 15.94 -28.82
N ASP A 97 4.07 15.50 -29.30
CA ASP A 97 4.98 14.66 -28.51
C ASP A 97 5.54 15.41 -27.30
N ARG A 98 5.78 14.68 -26.20
CA ARG A 98 6.42 15.20 -24.99
C ARG A 98 7.86 14.73 -24.92
N ILE A 99 8.79 15.62 -25.23
CA ILE A 99 10.21 15.28 -25.34
C ILE A 99 10.92 15.71 -24.04
N PRO A 100 11.56 14.78 -23.31
CA PRO A 100 12.32 15.15 -22.14
C PRO A 100 13.63 15.85 -22.54
N LEU A 101 13.91 16.99 -21.90
CA LEU A 101 15.15 17.75 -21.99
C LEU A 101 15.78 17.83 -20.61
N ARG A 102 17.09 17.57 -20.52
CA ARG A 102 17.86 17.64 -19.27
C ARG A 102 19.01 18.61 -19.41
N ILE A 103 19.19 19.49 -18.42
CA ILE A 103 20.39 20.31 -18.29
C ILE A 103 21.14 19.85 -17.04
N VAL A 104 22.36 19.38 -17.23
CA VAL A 104 23.25 18.92 -16.17
C VAL A 104 24.28 20.01 -15.91
N VAL A 105 24.34 20.50 -14.68
CA VAL A 105 25.33 21.47 -14.22
C VAL A 105 26.22 20.77 -13.20
N GLU A 106 27.51 20.67 -13.49
CA GLU A 106 28.53 20.10 -12.61
C GLU A 106 29.39 21.21 -12.02
N GLY A 107 29.48 21.29 -10.69
CA GLY A 107 30.26 22.34 -10.01
C GLY A 107 30.00 22.40 -8.50
N LYS A 108 30.68 23.33 -7.80
CA LYS A 108 30.35 23.62 -6.38
C LYS A 108 28.98 24.32 -6.32
N ASN A 109 28.27 24.21 -5.19
CA ASN A 109 26.81 24.42 -5.06
C ASN A 109 26.28 25.86 -5.30
N ASP A 110 27.04 26.71 -5.99
CA ASP A 110 26.87 28.16 -6.13
C ASP A 110 26.63 28.57 -7.60
N PHE A 111 25.45 28.21 -8.12
CA PHE A 111 25.02 28.53 -9.48
C PHE A 111 23.51 28.79 -9.60
N SER A 112 23.14 29.63 -10.56
CA SER A 112 21.75 29.99 -10.87
C SER A 112 21.01 28.85 -11.56
N GLU A 113 19.68 28.97 -11.66
CA GLU A 113 18.90 28.06 -12.51
C GLU A 113 19.25 28.29 -14.00
N PRO A 114 19.34 27.23 -14.82
CA PRO A 114 19.62 27.38 -16.24
C PRO A 114 18.48 28.10 -16.95
N ILE A 115 18.83 29.15 -17.67
CA ILE A 115 17.91 29.91 -18.51
C ILE A 115 18.07 29.39 -19.94
N LEU A 116 16.98 28.86 -20.48
CA LEU A 116 16.88 28.49 -21.90
C LEU A 116 16.25 29.65 -22.68
N PRO A 117 16.82 30.06 -23.83
CA PRO A 117 16.16 31.01 -24.70
C PRO A 117 14.82 30.43 -25.19
N PRO A 118 13.74 31.23 -25.23
CA PRO A 118 12.47 30.77 -25.78
C PRO A 118 12.63 30.47 -27.28
N VAL A 119 12.07 29.34 -27.72
CA VAL A 119 12.08 28.92 -29.14
C VAL A 119 10.64 28.96 -29.66
N SER A 120 10.36 29.86 -30.59
CA SER A 120 9.04 29.96 -31.21
C SER A 120 8.63 28.64 -31.85
N GLY A 121 7.41 28.17 -31.57
CA GLY A 121 6.90 26.87 -32.06
C GLY A 121 7.14 25.68 -31.12
N LEU A 122 7.89 25.88 -30.02
CA LEU A 122 8.08 24.88 -28.97
C LEU A 122 7.62 25.43 -27.61
N GLU A 123 6.81 24.67 -26.88
CA GLU A 123 6.48 24.96 -25.49
C GLU A 123 7.43 24.20 -24.57
N ILE A 124 8.20 24.90 -23.74
CA ILE A 124 9.18 24.31 -22.84
C ILE A 124 8.68 24.46 -21.40
N VAL A 125 8.34 23.34 -20.77
CA VAL A 125 7.76 23.29 -19.41
C VAL A 125 8.77 22.71 -18.43
N PHE A 126 9.12 23.45 -17.39
CA PHE A 126 9.98 22.96 -16.31
C PHE A 126 9.26 21.89 -15.47
N GLN A 127 9.95 20.78 -15.19
CA GLN A 127 9.41 19.62 -14.46
C GLN A 127 10.06 19.40 -13.10
N GLY A 128 11.07 20.18 -12.74
CA GLY A 128 11.77 20.09 -11.46
C GLY A 128 13.26 19.76 -11.60
N ARG A 129 13.96 19.78 -10.47
CA ARG A 129 15.42 19.58 -10.38
C ARG A 129 15.79 18.43 -9.44
N ALA A 130 16.86 17.73 -9.75
CA ALA A 130 17.48 16.70 -8.92
C ALA A 130 18.93 17.07 -8.61
N GLN A 131 19.44 16.69 -7.44
CA GLN A 131 20.83 16.95 -7.04
C GLN A 131 21.54 15.66 -6.67
N SER A 132 22.78 15.51 -7.14
CA SER A 132 23.70 14.45 -6.75
C SER A 132 24.97 15.07 -6.14
N VAL A 133 25.43 14.54 -5.01
CA VAL A 133 26.65 15.00 -4.34
C VAL A 133 27.61 13.82 -4.24
N GLN A 134 28.79 13.96 -4.84
CA GLN A 134 29.84 12.96 -4.80
C GLN A 134 31.08 13.54 -4.11
N ILE A 135 31.57 12.83 -3.11
CA ILE A 135 32.76 13.22 -2.36
C ILE A 135 33.90 12.30 -2.79
N VAL A 136 34.86 12.82 -3.56
CA VAL A 136 36.03 12.08 -4.03
C VAL A 136 37.28 12.77 -3.50
N ASN A 137 38.17 12.04 -2.80
CA ASN A 137 39.42 12.59 -2.24
C ASN A 137 39.24 13.87 -1.37
N MET A 138 38.20 13.91 -0.53
CA MET A 138 37.79 15.08 0.28
C MET A 138 37.34 16.32 -0.51
N GLN A 139 37.26 16.25 -1.84
CA GLN A 139 36.66 17.30 -2.67
C GLN A 139 35.18 16.96 -2.92
N VAL A 140 34.31 17.96 -2.72
CA VAL A 140 32.87 17.85 -2.95
C VAL A 140 32.58 18.25 -4.39
N ASN A 141 32.23 17.27 -5.23
CA ASN A 141 31.69 17.52 -6.57
C ASN A 141 30.17 17.38 -6.50
N SER A 142 29.44 18.45 -6.81
CA SER A 142 27.98 18.44 -6.87
C SER A 142 27.54 18.52 -8.33
N SER A 143 26.52 17.76 -8.70
CA SER A 143 25.82 17.96 -9.98
C SER A 143 24.33 18.20 -9.72
N LYS A 144 23.75 19.15 -10.45
CA LYS A 144 22.29 19.38 -10.46
C LYS A 144 21.76 19.12 -11.86
N ILE A 145 20.65 18.41 -11.92
CA ILE A 145 19.96 18.04 -13.15
C ILE A 145 18.63 18.78 -13.16
N PHE A 146 18.42 19.65 -14.14
CA PHE A 146 17.17 20.35 -14.38
C PHE A 146 16.40 19.65 -15.48
N ASN A 147 15.17 19.23 -15.19
CA ASN A 147 14.33 18.50 -16.13
C ASN A 147 13.28 19.43 -16.73
N TYR A 148 13.14 19.39 -18.06
CA TYR A 148 12.14 20.11 -18.83
C TYR A 148 11.42 19.12 -19.76
N ILE A 149 10.20 19.44 -20.15
CA ILE A 149 9.47 18.79 -21.23
C ILE A 149 9.26 19.80 -22.34
N ILE A 150 9.62 19.41 -23.56
CA ILE A 150 9.37 20.18 -24.77
C ILE A 150 8.14 19.59 -25.46
N ILE A 151 7.21 20.45 -25.84
CA ILE A 151 6.00 20.10 -26.60
C ILE A 151 6.05 20.87 -27.93
N PRO A 152 6.27 20.19 -29.07
CA PRO A 152 6.25 20.84 -30.38
C PRO A 152 4.84 21.24 -30.79
N GLN A 153 4.66 22.52 -31.12
CA GLN A 153 3.39 23.08 -31.58
C GLN A 153 3.35 23.25 -33.11
N GLN A 154 4.51 23.27 -33.78
CA GLN A 154 4.62 23.47 -35.23
C GLN A 154 5.67 22.52 -35.85
N VAL A 155 5.47 22.14 -37.12
CA VAL A 155 6.44 21.34 -37.90
C VAL A 155 7.66 22.20 -38.20
N GLY A 156 8.86 21.65 -38.06
CA GLY A 156 10.10 22.38 -38.36
C GLY A 156 11.34 21.74 -37.77
N ASP A 157 12.50 22.23 -38.19
CA ASP A 157 13.79 21.90 -37.61
C ASP A 157 14.15 22.97 -36.57
N TYR A 158 14.24 22.57 -35.30
CA TYR A 158 14.51 23.46 -34.17
C TYR A 158 15.91 23.25 -33.61
N THR A 159 16.55 24.32 -33.18
CA THR A 159 17.80 24.27 -32.41
C THR A 159 17.53 24.76 -30.99
N LEU A 160 17.86 23.92 -30.01
CA LEU A 160 17.64 24.13 -28.59
C LEU A 160 18.98 24.47 -27.92
N GLY A 161 19.03 25.61 -27.26
CA GLY A 161 20.21 26.09 -26.55
C GLY A 161 20.97 27.21 -27.28
N PRO A 162 22.12 27.65 -26.72
CA PRO A 162 22.72 27.17 -25.48
C PRO A 162 21.95 27.61 -24.24
N ALA A 163 21.93 26.77 -23.20
CA ALA A 163 21.41 27.16 -21.89
C ALA A 163 22.46 27.99 -21.15
N HIS A 164 22.02 29.07 -20.52
CA HIS A 164 22.87 29.97 -19.76
C HIS A 164 22.76 29.69 -18.27
N VAL A 165 23.90 29.53 -17.59
CA VAL A 165 23.99 29.33 -16.14
C VAL A 165 24.99 30.33 -15.59
N GLU A 166 24.64 31.08 -14.55
CA GLU A 166 25.62 31.88 -13.81
C GLU A 166 26.27 31.02 -12.74
N TYR A 167 27.60 30.95 -12.75
CA TYR A 167 28.42 30.23 -11.76
C TYR A 167 29.51 31.15 -11.22
N ALA A 168 29.51 31.40 -9.91
CA ALA A 168 30.50 32.26 -9.23
C ALA A 168 30.73 33.64 -9.90
N GLY A 169 29.67 34.24 -10.48
CA GLY A 169 29.72 35.53 -11.17
C GLY A 169 30.14 35.49 -12.65
N ALA A 170 30.40 34.31 -13.22
CA ALA A 170 30.67 34.12 -14.64
C ALA A 170 29.52 33.37 -15.34
N SER A 171 29.14 33.78 -16.55
CA SER A 171 28.12 33.10 -17.35
C SER A 171 28.73 31.93 -18.12
N VAL A 172 28.17 30.74 -17.94
CA VAL A 172 28.63 29.47 -18.53
C VAL A 172 27.51 28.92 -19.40
N THR A 173 27.85 28.54 -20.63
CA THR A 173 26.89 28.10 -21.66
C THR A 173 26.97 26.61 -21.91
N SER A 174 25.82 25.97 -22.14
CA SER A 174 25.76 24.56 -22.56
C SER A 174 26.05 24.36 -24.06
N ASN A 175 26.11 23.11 -24.49
CA ASN A 175 25.96 22.74 -25.90
C ASN A 175 24.53 23.02 -26.41
N SER A 176 24.35 23.05 -27.73
CA SER A 176 23.04 23.12 -28.40
C SER A 176 22.64 21.76 -28.96
N ALA A 177 21.34 21.49 -29.07
CA ALA A 177 20.79 20.25 -29.62
C ALA A 177 19.79 20.55 -30.75
N SER A 178 19.74 19.69 -31.78
CA SER A 178 18.81 19.84 -32.90
C SER A 178 17.63 18.87 -32.76
N LEU A 179 16.42 19.36 -33.03
CA LEU A 179 15.16 18.62 -32.96
C LEU A 179 14.38 18.79 -34.26
N LYS A 180 14.16 17.69 -34.98
CA LYS A 180 13.36 17.66 -36.20
C LYS A 180 11.92 17.24 -35.89
N VAL A 181 10.96 18.11 -36.16
CA VAL A 181 9.54 17.88 -35.89
C VAL A 181 8.80 17.63 -37.20
N ALA A 182 8.17 16.46 -37.32
CA ALA A 182 7.35 16.08 -38.47
C ALA A 182 5.86 16.27 -38.17
N ALA A 183 5.05 16.40 -39.22
CA ALA A 183 3.59 16.36 -39.10
C ALA A 183 3.14 14.97 -38.64
N SER A 184 2.19 14.90 -37.70
CA SER A 184 1.57 13.62 -37.36
C SER A 184 0.70 13.17 -38.52
N ASN A 185 1.15 12.13 -39.24
CA ASN A 185 0.33 11.52 -40.28
C ASN A 185 -0.77 10.69 -39.60
N GLY A 186 -2.01 11.17 -39.69
CA GLY A 186 -3.23 10.58 -39.11
C GLY A 186 -3.64 9.21 -39.65
N THR A 187 -2.71 8.29 -39.85
CA THR A 187 -3.01 6.89 -40.15
C THR A 187 -2.09 6.05 -39.30
N ARG A 188 -2.58 5.67 -38.12
CA ARG A 188 -1.93 4.72 -37.21
C ARG A 188 -1.94 3.35 -37.90
N PRO A 189 -0.80 2.81 -38.38
CA PRO A 189 -0.76 1.43 -38.83
C PRO A 189 -0.86 0.56 -37.58
N ALA A 190 -1.79 -0.39 -37.58
CA ALA A 190 -1.91 -1.41 -36.56
C ALA A 190 -0.70 -2.35 -36.59
N SER A 191 0.43 -1.94 -36.03
CA SER A 191 1.62 -2.78 -35.87
C SER A 191 2.53 -2.31 -34.74
N LYS A 192 1.98 -2.31 -33.52
CA LYS A 192 2.72 -2.54 -32.28
C LYS A 192 1.68 -3.10 -31.31
N LYS A 193 1.78 -4.38 -30.93
CA LYS A 193 0.97 -4.94 -29.83
C LYS A 193 1.22 -4.04 -28.63
N GLU A 194 0.28 -3.14 -28.34
CA GLU A 194 0.34 -2.25 -27.20
C GLU A 194 0.32 -3.11 -25.96
N ARG A 195 1.50 -3.31 -25.37
CA ARG A 195 1.60 -3.64 -23.96
C ARG A 195 1.18 -2.37 -23.24
N GLY A 196 -0.09 -2.30 -22.89
CA GLY A 196 -0.72 -1.13 -22.32
C GLY A 196 -1.93 -1.50 -21.47
N VAL A 197 -2.45 -0.51 -20.75
CA VAL A 197 -3.70 -0.63 -20.01
C VAL A 197 -4.85 -0.36 -20.97
N LEU A 198 -5.75 -1.33 -21.13
CA LEU A 198 -7.03 -1.08 -21.80
C LEU A 198 -8.02 -0.62 -20.76
N ILE A 199 -8.88 0.32 -21.12
CA ILE A 199 -9.96 0.78 -20.27
C ILE A 199 -11.27 0.76 -21.04
N GLU A 200 -12.35 0.49 -20.33
CA GLU A 200 -13.70 0.45 -20.86
C GLU A 200 -14.65 0.90 -19.75
N ALA A 201 -15.64 1.71 -20.10
CA ALA A 201 -16.78 1.99 -19.22
C ALA A 201 -18.05 1.61 -19.98
N SER A 202 -18.98 0.98 -19.28
CA SER A 202 -20.28 0.58 -19.82
C SER A 202 -21.34 0.67 -18.73
N VAL A 203 -22.61 0.65 -19.13
CA VAL A 203 -23.75 0.52 -18.21
C VAL A 203 -24.45 -0.81 -18.46
N ASP A 204 -25.03 -1.40 -17.43
CA ASP A 204 -25.82 -2.63 -17.54
C ASP A 204 -27.17 -2.41 -18.23
N ASN A 205 -27.75 -1.22 -18.10
CA ASN A 205 -29.01 -0.81 -18.71
C ASN A 205 -28.92 0.62 -19.27
N ASP A 206 -29.04 0.76 -20.58
CA ASP A 206 -29.01 2.05 -21.30
C ASP A 206 -30.37 2.74 -21.35
N LYS A 207 -31.46 2.06 -20.95
CA LYS A 207 -32.85 2.56 -20.98
C LYS A 207 -33.60 2.35 -19.65
N PRO A 208 -33.05 2.82 -18.52
CA PRO A 208 -33.70 2.69 -17.22
C PRO A 208 -34.97 3.55 -17.13
N TYR A 209 -35.88 3.19 -16.23
CA TYR A 209 -36.89 4.13 -15.76
C TYR A 209 -36.29 5.13 -14.76
N LEU A 210 -36.92 6.30 -14.59
CA LEU A 210 -36.55 7.25 -13.54
C LEU A 210 -36.50 6.54 -12.17
N GLY A 211 -35.42 6.71 -11.40
CA GLY A 211 -35.25 6.04 -10.11
C GLY A 211 -34.89 4.54 -10.17
N GLN A 212 -34.83 3.92 -11.36
CA GLN A 212 -34.35 2.54 -11.51
C GLN A 212 -32.82 2.49 -11.40
N GLN A 213 -32.28 1.49 -10.70
CA GLN A 213 -30.83 1.28 -10.63
C GLN A 213 -30.25 1.03 -12.04
N VAL A 214 -29.12 1.70 -12.30
CA VAL A 214 -28.18 1.44 -13.40
C VAL A 214 -26.80 1.27 -12.80
N THR A 215 -26.06 0.25 -13.24
CA THR A 215 -24.71 -0.02 -12.75
C THR A 215 -23.69 0.46 -13.77
N LEU A 216 -22.88 1.46 -13.40
CA LEU A 216 -21.71 1.87 -14.17
C LEU A 216 -20.58 0.85 -13.92
N LEU A 217 -20.25 0.11 -14.97
CA LEU A 217 -19.18 -0.89 -14.99
C LEU A 217 -17.93 -0.26 -15.61
N PHE A 218 -16.96 0.10 -14.76
CA PHE A 218 -15.65 0.56 -15.19
C PHE A 218 -14.63 -0.59 -15.11
N ARG A 219 -14.07 -0.96 -16.26
CA ARG A 219 -13.07 -2.02 -16.39
C ARG A 219 -11.76 -1.43 -16.85
N PHE A 220 -10.68 -1.83 -16.21
CA PHE A 220 -9.35 -1.64 -16.76
C PHE A 220 -8.54 -2.93 -16.71
N ALA A 221 -7.94 -3.25 -17.85
CA ALA A 221 -7.23 -4.50 -18.10
C ALA A 221 -5.74 -4.21 -18.28
N ARG A 222 -4.89 -4.91 -17.53
CA ARG A 222 -3.43 -4.84 -17.68
C ARG A 222 -2.87 -6.17 -18.12
N THR A 223 -1.92 -6.17 -19.06
CA THR A 223 -1.21 -7.40 -19.43
C THR A 223 -0.42 -7.93 -18.23
N ALA A 224 -0.27 -9.25 -18.08
CA ALA A 224 0.48 -9.87 -16.98
C ALA A 224 1.93 -9.36 -16.81
N GLY A 225 2.55 -8.83 -17.88
CA GLY A 225 3.89 -8.25 -17.85
C GLY A 225 3.95 -6.74 -17.56
N ALA A 226 2.81 -6.04 -17.54
CA ALA A 226 2.75 -4.61 -17.27
C ALA A 226 2.82 -4.36 -15.75
N ARG A 227 3.90 -3.70 -15.31
CA ARG A 227 4.07 -3.25 -13.92
C ARG A 227 3.47 -1.87 -13.77
N ILE A 228 2.26 -1.82 -13.23
CA ILE A 228 1.54 -0.58 -12.96
C ILE A 228 1.49 -0.36 -11.45
N ARG A 229 1.75 0.87 -11.02
CA ARG A 229 1.66 1.32 -9.63
C ARG A 229 0.70 2.50 -9.53
N ASN A 230 0.22 2.78 -8.32
CA ASN A 230 -0.61 3.96 -8.00
C ASN A 230 -1.79 4.17 -8.97
N ALA A 231 -2.44 3.08 -9.41
CA ALA A 231 -3.61 3.16 -10.27
C ALA A 231 -4.80 3.72 -9.49
N GLY A 232 -5.23 4.93 -9.86
CA GLY A 232 -6.40 5.61 -9.33
C GLY A 232 -7.32 6.03 -10.47
N TYR A 233 -8.63 6.02 -10.23
CA TYR A 233 -9.63 6.49 -11.18
C TYR A 233 -10.36 7.71 -10.61
N GLU A 234 -10.80 8.59 -11.50
CA GLU A 234 -11.61 9.76 -11.21
C GLU A 234 -12.92 9.60 -11.98
N LEU A 235 -14.05 9.69 -11.26
CA LEU A 235 -15.38 9.66 -11.86
C LEU A 235 -15.70 11.01 -12.50
N PRO A 236 -16.49 11.02 -13.60
CA PRO A 236 -16.98 12.25 -14.21
C PRO A 236 -17.98 12.96 -13.28
N ASP A 237 -18.48 14.12 -13.72
CA ASP A 237 -19.66 14.70 -13.08
C ASP A 237 -20.84 13.74 -13.21
N LEU A 238 -21.36 13.31 -12.06
CA LEU A 238 -22.52 12.44 -11.94
C LEU A 238 -23.74 13.20 -11.44
N SER A 239 -23.80 14.53 -11.51
CA SER A 239 -24.92 15.35 -10.99
C SER A 239 -26.33 14.97 -11.45
N SER A 240 -26.46 14.26 -12.59
CA SER A 240 -27.73 13.72 -13.10
C SER A 240 -28.07 12.31 -12.58
N PHE A 241 -27.20 11.76 -11.74
CA PHE A 241 -27.34 10.48 -11.07
C PHE A 241 -27.06 10.65 -9.59
N TRP A 242 -27.82 9.97 -8.75
CA TRP A 242 -27.43 9.79 -7.37
C TRP A 242 -26.82 8.39 -7.21
N SER A 243 -25.84 8.23 -6.33
CA SER A 243 -25.20 6.95 -6.05
C SER A 243 -25.38 6.61 -4.58
N GLU A 244 -25.89 5.42 -4.31
CA GLU A 244 -25.98 4.86 -2.97
C GLU A 244 -25.16 3.59 -2.85
N GLY A 245 -24.56 3.40 -1.69
CA GLY A 245 -23.86 2.17 -1.36
C GLY A 245 -22.37 2.21 -1.68
N VAL A 246 -21.74 1.06 -1.46
CA VAL A 246 -20.31 0.88 -1.65
C VAL A 246 -20.12 0.31 -3.05
N GLU A 247 -19.17 0.86 -3.81
CA GLU A 247 -18.72 0.25 -5.06
C GLU A 247 -18.23 -1.18 -4.81
N SER A 248 -18.51 -2.08 -5.74
CA SER A 248 -17.92 -3.42 -5.71
C SER A 248 -16.72 -3.47 -6.64
N ARG A 249 -15.66 -4.16 -6.19
CA ARG A 249 -14.43 -4.33 -6.96
C ARG A 249 -14.11 -5.81 -7.09
N ARG A 250 -13.93 -6.28 -8.33
CA ARG A 250 -13.43 -7.63 -8.61
C ARG A 250 -12.20 -7.57 -9.51
N GLU A 251 -11.29 -8.50 -9.31
CA GLU A 251 -10.11 -8.67 -10.17
C GLU A 251 -10.06 -10.12 -10.65
N TYR A 252 -9.95 -10.32 -11.96
CA TYR A 252 -9.93 -11.65 -12.57
C TYR A 252 -9.07 -11.68 -13.82
N ALA A 253 -8.53 -12.85 -14.16
CA ALA A 253 -7.77 -13.04 -15.39
C ALA A 253 -8.75 -13.29 -16.55
N GLN A 254 -8.53 -12.61 -17.68
CA GLN A 254 -9.30 -12.79 -18.91
C GLN A 254 -8.37 -12.80 -20.11
N ASN A 255 -8.55 -13.78 -21.00
CA ASN A 255 -7.85 -13.80 -22.27
C ASN A 255 -8.60 -12.92 -23.27
N ILE A 256 -7.96 -11.86 -23.76
CA ILE A 256 -8.52 -10.94 -24.76
C ILE A 256 -7.58 -10.97 -25.96
N ASN A 257 -8.06 -11.42 -27.11
CA ASN A 257 -7.28 -11.53 -28.36
C ASN A 257 -5.98 -12.36 -28.21
N GLY A 258 -6.02 -13.45 -27.45
CA GLY A 258 -4.86 -14.34 -27.25
C GLY A 258 -3.81 -13.83 -26.27
N LEU A 259 -4.11 -12.76 -25.52
CA LEU A 259 -3.25 -12.19 -24.49
C LEU A 259 -3.97 -12.28 -23.13
N ASP A 260 -3.26 -12.75 -22.11
CA ASP A 260 -3.79 -12.81 -20.75
C ASP A 260 -3.71 -11.43 -20.08
N TYR A 261 -4.88 -10.89 -19.77
CA TYR A 261 -5.07 -9.66 -19.03
C TYR A 261 -5.54 -9.95 -17.61
N LEU A 262 -5.07 -9.16 -16.67
CA LEU A 262 -5.66 -9.03 -15.35
C LEU A 262 -6.63 -7.85 -15.40
N VAL A 263 -7.92 -8.14 -15.35
CA VAL A 263 -9.01 -7.17 -15.44
C VAL A 263 -9.44 -6.79 -14.04
N THR A 264 -9.39 -5.50 -13.73
CA THR A 264 -10.07 -4.94 -12.57
C THR A 264 -11.38 -4.34 -13.04
N GLU A 265 -12.48 -4.81 -12.46
CA GLU A 265 -13.82 -4.28 -12.69
C GLU A 265 -14.31 -3.60 -11.41
N ILE A 266 -14.81 -2.38 -11.57
CA ILE A 266 -15.40 -1.54 -10.54
C ILE A 266 -16.84 -1.28 -10.96
N ALA A 267 -17.79 -1.72 -10.15
CA ALA A 267 -19.22 -1.54 -10.40
C ALA A 267 -19.80 -0.52 -9.43
N ILE A 268 -20.40 0.53 -9.98
CA ILE A 268 -20.92 1.67 -9.23
C ILE A 268 -22.42 1.76 -9.50
N PRO A 269 -23.27 1.53 -8.49
CA PRO A 269 -24.71 1.69 -8.62
C PRO A 269 -25.07 3.18 -8.70
N LEU A 270 -25.78 3.54 -9.75
CA LEU A 270 -26.28 4.86 -10.07
C LEU A 270 -27.80 4.80 -10.23
N PHE A 271 -28.46 5.91 -9.92
CA PHE A 271 -29.90 6.03 -10.06
C PHE A 271 -30.19 7.38 -10.72
N PRO A 272 -30.89 7.40 -11.87
CA PRO A 272 -31.15 8.65 -12.59
C PRO A 272 -32.13 9.52 -11.80
N VAL A 273 -31.81 10.81 -11.65
CA VAL A 273 -32.68 11.80 -10.97
C VAL A 273 -33.60 12.57 -11.92
N LYS A 274 -33.38 12.44 -13.24
CA LYS A 274 -34.14 13.15 -14.28
C LYS A 274 -34.43 12.24 -15.47
N GLU A 275 -35.53 12.53 -16.15
CA GLU A 275 -35.94 11.85 -17.38
C GLU A 275 -35.21 12.42 -18.60
N GLY A 276 -35.16 11.64 -19.68
CA GLY A 276 -34.56 12.04 -20.95
C GLY A 276 -33.15 11.51 -21.15
N GLU A 277 -32.41 12.13 -22.06
CA GLU A 277 -31.06 11.71 -22.43
C GLU A 277 -30.03 12.28 -21.45
N LEU A 278 -29.43 11.40 -20.64
CA LEU A 278 -28.38 11.73 -19.69
C LEU A 278 -27.04 11.22 -20.21
N THR A 279 -25.99 12.04 -20.09
CA THR A 279 -24.63 11.63 -20.48
C THR A 279 -23.76 11.45 -19.24
N ILE A 280 -23.15 10.28 -19.10
CA ILE A 280 -22.07 10.02 -18.15
C ILE A 280 -20.76 10.38 -18.87
N GLY A 281 -20.01 11.31 -18.30
CA GLY A 281 -18.72 11.74 -18.86
C GLY A 281 -17.66 10.62 -18.87
N PRO A 282 -16.48 10.88 -19.45
CA PRO A 282 -15.40 9.90 -19.49
C PRO A 282 -14.83 9.63 -18.09
N VAL A 283 -14.63 8.36 -17.74
CA VAL A 283 -13.90 7.96 -16.52
C VAL A 283 -12.40 8.08 -16.79
N VAL A 284 -11.67 8.75 -15.89
CA VAL A 284 -10.24 9.01 -16.06
C VAL A 284 -9.43 8.06 -15.18
N LEU A 285 -8.55 7.25 -15.77
CA LEU A 285 -7.60 6.40 -15.06
C LEU A 285 -6.20 7.03 -15.09
N ARG A 286 -5.62 7.27 -13.91
CA ARG A 286 -4.23 7.72 -13.74
C ARG A 286 -3.40 6.58 -13.16
N TYR A 287 -2.24 6.32 -13.73
CA TYR A 287 -1.38 5.25 -13.25
C TYR A 287 0.09 5.47 -13.59
N ASP A 288 0.96 4.86 -12.79
CA ASP A 288 2.41 4.87 -12.97
C ASP A 288 2.84 3.59 -13.70
N GLU A 289 3.29 3.72 -14.94
CA GLU A 289 3.80 2.60 -15.74
C GLU A 289 5.31 2.46 -15.54
N VAL A 290 5.76 1.31 -15.05
CA VAL A 290 7.19 0.98 -15.00
C VAL A 290 7.62 0.47 -16.37
N VAL A 291 8.20 1.36 -17.15
CA VAL A 291 8.77 1.00 -18.44
C VAL A 291 10.15 0.40 -18.19
N ALA A 292 10.33 -0.88 -18.52
CA ALA A 292 11.65 -1.47 -18.51
C ALA A 292 12.53 -0.70 -19.49
N SER A 293 13.51 0.05 -18.98
CA SER A 293 14.54 0.64 -19.83
C SER A 293 15.24 -0.51 -20.54
N ARG A 294 14.99 -0.69 -21.84
CA ARG A 294 15.94 -1.37 -22.72
C ARG A 294 17.12 -0.42 -22.86
N SER A 295 17.90 -0.27 -21.80
CA SER A 295 19.28 0.14 -21.95
C SER A 295 19.93 -1.02 -22.69
N GLU A 296 20.22 -0.83 -23.98
CA GLU A 296 21.24 -1.63 -24.65
C GLU A 296 22.43 -1.69 -23.70
N PRO A 297 23.08 -2.86 -23.54
CA PRO A 297 24.34 -2.93 -22.83
C PRO A 297 25.35 -2.15 -23.66
N GLN A 298 25.46 -0.84 -23.41
CA GLN A 298 26.63 -0.10 -23.81
C GLN A 298 27.75 -0.70 -22.97
N SER A 299 28.50 -1.59 -23.60
CA SER A 299 29.73 -2.17 -23.08
C SER A 299 30.65 -1.03 -22.67
N SER A 300 30.67 -0.69 -21.39
CA SER A 300 31.74 0.13 -20.82
C SER A 300 33.02 -0.70 -20.91
N SER A 301 33.92 -0.30 -21.80
CA SER A 301 35.23 -0.91 -22.07
C SER A 301 36.22 -0.75 -20.92
N PHE A 302 35.81 -0.97 -19.67
CA PHE A 302 36.73 -1.09 -18.55
C PHE A 302 36.86 -2.55 -18.16
N GLN A 303 37.71 -3.24 -18.92
CA GLN A 303 38.12 -4.61 -18.66
C GLN A 303 39.29 -4.55 -17.68
N ASP A 304 39.03 -4.89 -16.41
CA ASP A 304 40.08 -5.02 -15.39
C ASP A 304 41.03 -6.18 -15.78
N PRO A 305 42.37 -6.06 -15.64
CA PRO A 305 43.39 -7.10 -15.92
C PRO A 305 43.19 -8.49 -15.29
N PHE A 306 42.14 -8.72 -14.51
CA PHE A 306 41.79 -10.03 -13.93
C PHE A 306 40.46 -10.63 -14.42
N GLY A 307 39.86 -10.06 -15.48
CA GLY A 307 38.81 -10.75 -16.27
C GLY A 307 37.50 -11.05 -15.55
N ARG A 308 37.15 -10.30 -14.48
CA ARG A 308 35.85 -10.44 -13.80
C ARG A 308 35.13 -9.09 -13.74
N SER A 309 33.93 -9.03 -14.30
CA SER A 309 33.01 -7.89 -14.16
C SER A 309 32.45 -7.83 -12.74
N VAL A 310 33.17 -7.19 -11.83
CA VAL A 310 32.74 -6.98 -10.42
C VAL A 310 31.60 -5.95 -10.30
N PHE A 311 31.20 -5.31 -11.41
CA PHE A 311 30.15 -4.27 -11.44
C PHE A 311 28.85 -4.70 -12.16
N ASP A 312 28.70 -5.97 -12.55
CA ASP A 312 27.53 -6.44 -13.31
C ASP A 312 26.51 -7.25 -12.47
N ASP A 313 26.76 -7.36 -11.17
CA ASP A 313 25.94 -8.15 -10.25
C ASP A 313 24.74 -7.38 -9.70
N ASP A 314 23.67 -8.13 -9.41
CA ASP A 314 22.32 -7.74 -8.94
C ASP A 314 22.21 -6.62 -7.88
N PHE A 315 23.32 -6.23 -7.23
CA PHE A 315 23.42 -5.13 -6.27
C PHE A 315 23.02 -3.77 -6.87
N PHE A 316 23.51 -3.40 -8.07
CA PHE A 316 23.12 -2.14 -8.71
C PHE A 316 21.75 -2.20 -9.40
N LYS A 317 21.19 -3.39 -9.65
CA LYS A 317 19.81 -3.53 -10.17
C LYS A 317 18.76 -3.02 -9.18
N MET A 318 19.06 -3.05 -7.88
CA MET A 318 18.22 -2.50 -6.80
C MET A 318 18.24 -0.97 -6.76
N PHE A 319 19.31 -0.34 -7.27
CA PHE A 319 19.47 1.12 -7.37
C PHE A 319 19.14 1.66 -8.76
N ARG A 320 18.72 0.82 -9.72
CA ARG A 320 18.16 1.29 -10.97
C ARG A 320 16.84 1.99 -10.66
N SER A 321 16.79 3.30 -10.87
CA SER A 321 15.53 4.03 -10.96
C SER A 321 14.70 3.35 -12.02
N GLU A 322 13.65 2.63 -11.61
CA GLU A 322 12.60 2.20 -12.53
C GLU A 322 12.14 3.46 -13.28
N ASN A 323 12.16 3.42 -14.62
CA ASN A 323 11.62 4.53 -15.41
C ASN A 323 10.11 4.50 -15.23
N ILE A 324 9.62 5.29 -14.27
CA ILE A 324 8.21 5.47 -14.00
C ILE A 324 7.69 6.56 -14.95
N VAL A 325 6.80 6.17 -15.85
CA VAL A 325 6.09 7.09 -16.73
C VAL A 325 4.67 7.23 -16.21
N LYS A 326 4.27 8.45 -15.85
CA LYS A 326 2.88 8.74 -15.50
C LYS A 326 2.03 8.66 -16.76
N ARG A 327 0.99 7.85 -16.73
CA ARG A 327 0.03 7.66 -17.82
C ARG A 327 -1.35 8.10 -17.36
N THR A 328 -2.15 8.53 -18.33
CA THR A 328 -3.57 8.83 -18.14
C THR A 328 -4.33 8.26 -19.32
N ALA A 329 -5.41 7.55 -19.01
CA ALA A 329 -6.33 6.99 -20.00
C ALA A 329 -7.75 7.45 -19.66
N GLN A 330 -8.58 7.69 -20.67
CA GLN A 330 -9.98 8.13 -20.51
C GLN A 330 -10.90 7.26 -21.34
N THR A 331 -12.07 6.91 -20.80
CA THR A 331 -13.10 6.17 -21.55
C THR A 331 -13.85 7.10 -22.50
N GLY A 332 -14.71 6.55 -23.37
CA GLY A 332 -15.72 7.36 -24.04
C GLY A 332 -16.83 7.79 -23.07
N PRO A 333 -17.60 8.85 -23.40
CA PRO A 333 -18.84 9.15 -22.69
C PRO A 333 -19.89 8.07 -22.97
N ILE A 334 -20.80 7.86 -22.02
CA ILE A 334 -21.91 6.91 -22.14
C ILE A 334 -23.22 7.68 -22.12
N THR A 335 -24.11 7.38 -23.06
CA THR A 335 -25.45 7.97 -23.12
C THR A 335 -26.45 7.00 -22.51
N VAL A 336 -27.32 7.50 -21.63
CA VAL A 336 -28.38 6.76 -20.95
C VAL A 336 -29.71 7.43 -21.23
N HIS A 337 -30.67 6.70 -21.80
CA HIS A 337 -31.99 7.20 -22.16
C HIS A 337 -33.01 6.86 -21.07
N VAL A 338 -33.21 7.77 -20.11
CA VAL A 338 -34.09 7.55 -18.96
C VAL A 338 -35.56 7.70 -19.37
N ARG A 339 -36.31 6.62 -19.22
CA ARG A 339 -37.75 6.55 -19.47
C ARG A 339 -38.55 7.15 -18.31
N PRO A 340 -39.63 7.90 -18.59
CA PRO A 340 -40.56 8.32 -17.55
C PRO A 340 -41.29 7.11 -16.96
N ILE A 341 -41.65 7.18 -15.69
CA ILE A 341 -42.56 6.20 -15.09
C ILE A 341 -43.96 6.45 -15.65
N PRO A 342 -44.68 5.43 -16.14
CA PRO A 342 -46.05 5.59 -16.64
C PRO A 342 -46.96 6.29 -15.62
N SER A 343 -47.83 7.19 -16.10
CA SER A 343 -48.86 7.83 -15.28
C SER A 343 -50.15 7.01 -15.22
N GLN A 344 -50.34 6.09 -16.15
CA GLN A 344 -51.48 5.18 -16.19
C GLN A 344 -51.40 4.18 -15.05
N ASP A 345 -52.53 3.94 -14.38
CA ASP A 345 -52.67 3.01 -13.24
C ASP A 345 -51.77 3.31 -12.03
N ARG A 346 -51.21 4.53 -11.94
CA ARG A 346 -50.38 4.97 -10.83
C ARG A 346 -51.23 5.17 -9.57
N PRO A 347 -50.98 4.43 -8.47
CA PRO A 347 -51.69 4.63 -7.21
C PRO A 347 -51.37 6.00 -6.59
N GLU A 348 -52.34 6.61 -5.89
CA GLU A 348 -52.16 7.92 -5.23
C GLU A 348 -51.07 7.89 -4.14
N GLU A 349 -50.85 6.73 -3.52
CA GLU A 349 -49.88 6.50 -2.45
C GLU A 349 -48.46 6.21 -2.98
N TYR A 350 -48.25 6.26 -4.30
CA TYR A 350 -46.96 6.01 -4.92
C TYR A 350 -45.93 7.09 -4.56
N GLY A 351 -44.90 6.69 -3.82
CA GLY A 351 -43.84 7.60 -3.32
C GLY A 351 -42.62 7.77 -4.22
N GLY A 352 -42.48 6.98 -5.30
CA GLY A 352 -41.28 6.98 -6.15
C GLY A 352 -40.41 5.71 -6.07
N GLY A 353 -40.86 4.69 -5.33
CA GLY A 353 -40.15 3.40 -5.28
C GLY A 353 -40.16 2.65 -6.61
N VAL A 354 -39.00 2.22 -7.08
CA VAL A 354 -38.75 1.49 -8.33
C VAL A 354 -37.83 0.31 -8.08
N GLY A 355 -38.28 -0.88 -8.42
CA GLY A 355 -37.55 -2.12 -8.18
C GLY A 355 -38.48 -3.26 -7.82
N LYS A 356 -38.03 -4.14 -6.92
CA LYS A 356 -38.78 -5.31 -6.48
C LYS A 356 -38.71 -5.43 -4.98
N PHE A 357 -39.86 -5.28 -4.33
CA PHE A 357 -39.94 -5.20 -2.87
C PHE A 357 -40.93 -6.21 -2.29
N SER A 358 -40.65 -6.64 -1.07
CA SER A 358 -41.48 -7.53 -0.27
C SER A 358 -41.61 -6.96 1.14
N MET A 359 -42.76 -7.16 1.78
CA MET A 359 -43.02 -6.65 3.12
C MET A 359 -43.44 -7.77 4.06
N MET A 360 -43.06 -7.63 5.33
CA MET A 360 -43.43 -8.56 6.39
C MET A 360 -43.79 -7.77 7.65
N ALA A 361 -44.91 -8.14 8.27
CA ALA A 361 -45.35 -7.57 9.54
C ALA A 361 -45.12 -8.55 10.69
N ARG A 362 -44.70 -8.04 11.84
CA ARG A 362 -44.57 -8.81 13.09
C ARG A 362 -45.04 -7.99 14.27
N LEU A 363 -45.64 -8.69 15.23
CA LEU A 363 -46.03 -8.12 16.51
C LEU A 363 -45.10 -8.58 17.62
N SER A 364 -44.93 -7.76 18.65
CA SER A 364 -44.14 -8.12 19.83
C SER A 364 -44.84 -9.13 20.74
N SER A 365 -46.17 -9.28 20.64
CA SER A 365 -47.02 -10.19 21.42
C SER A 365 -48.27 -10.56 20.62
N ASP A 366 -48.95 -11.64 20.96
CA ASP A 366 -50.27 -12.02 20.43
C ASP A 366 -51.42 -11.53 21.32
N GLN A 367 -51.11 -11.15 22.57
CA GLN A 367 -52.05 -10.59 23.54
C GLN A 367 -51.54 -9.28 24.14
N VAL A 368 -52.46 -8.37 24.47
CA VAL A 368 -52.18 -7.08 25.13
C VAL A 368 -53.36 -6.65 25.99
N LYS A 369 -53.16 -5.95 27.13
CA LYS A 369 -54.29 -5.38 27.88
C LYS A 369 -54.71 -4.03 27.29
N VAL A 370 -55.98 -3.64 27.47
CA VAL A 370 -56.45 -2.30 27.11
C VAL A 370 -55.59 -1.23 27.79
N GLY A 371 -55.11 -0.26 27.00
CA GLY A 371 -54.24 0.82 27.47
C GLY A 371 -52.75 0.51 27.50
N GLU A 372 -52.35 -0.76 27.34
CA GLU A 372 -50.94 -1.13 27.15
C GLU A 372 -50.52 -1.01 25.68
N SER A 373 -49.23 -0.81 25.43
CA SER A 373 -48.67 -0.67 24.09
C SER A 373 -48.12 -1.99 23.56
N ILE A 374 -48.48 -2.35 22.33
CA ILE A 374 -47.87 -3.43 21.55
C ILE A 374 -47.10 -2.85 20.36
N THR A 375 -45.93 -3.43 20.04
CA THR A 375 -45.12 -2.94 18.91
C THR A 375 -45.41 -3.75 17.64
N LEU A 376 -45.86 -3.07 16.59
CA LEU A 376 -45.93 -3.58 15.22
C LEU A 376 -44.64 -3.18 14.49
N THR A 377 -43.89 -4.18 14.03
CA THR A 377 -42.70 -4.01 13.21
C THR A 377 -43.02 -4.39 11.76
N LEU A 378 -42.88 -3.43 10.84
CA LEU A 378 -42.96 -3.68 9.39
C LEU A 378 -41.56 -3.69 8.82
N SER A 379 -41.13 -4.82 8.26
CA SER A 379 -39.86 -4.97 7.55
C SER A 379 -40.13 -4.99 6.06
N LEU A 380 -39.72 -3.94 5.37
CA LEU A 380 -39.76 -3.82 3.91
C LEU A 380 -38.36 -4.11 3.38
N SER A 381 -38.23 -5.06 2.45
CA SER A 381 -36.93 -5.44 1.87
C SER A 381 -37.04 -5.70 0.38
N GLY A 382 -35.96 -5.43 -0.36
CA GLY A 382 -35.97 -5.63 -1.80
C GLY A 382 -34.79 -5.03 -2.54
N GLU A 383 -34.82 -5.17 -3.86
CA GLU A 383 -33.85 -4.63 -4.81
C GLU A 383 -34.37 -3.30 -5.39
N GLY A 384 -33.58 -2.23 -5.32
CA GLY A 384 -33.95 -0.92 -5.89
C GLY A 384 -33.76 0.26 -4.93
N ASN A 385 -34.37 1.41 -5.27
CA ASN A 385 -34.28 2.66 -4.50
C ASN A 385 -35.17 2.66 -3.25
N ILE A 386 -34.84 1.83 -2.26
CA ILE A 386 -35.70 1.60 -1.08
C ILE A 386 -36.03 2.88 -0.27
N ARG A 387 -35.19 3.92 -0.37
CA ARG A 387 -35.40 5.19 0.34
C ARG A 387 -36.58 6.00 -0.19
N ASP A 388 -36.86 5.87 -1.48
CA ASP A 388 -37.91 6.63 -2.18
C ASP A 388 -39.28 5.95 -2.06
N LEU A 389 -39.36 4.80 -1.36
CA LEU A 389 -40.64 4.19 -1.03
C LEU A 389 -41.40 5.07 -0.03
N ALA A 390 -42.69 5.26 -0.30
CA ALA A 390 -43.61 5.94 0.59
C ALA A 390 -43.60 5.28 1.97
N ASP A 391 -43.70 6.10 3.02
CA ASP A 391 -43.90 5.60 4.37
C ASP A 391 -45.35 5.08 4.51
N PRO A 392 -45.56 3.89 5.11
CA PRO A 392 -46.88 3.32 5.26
C PRO A 392 -47.73 4.14 6.22
N LYS A 393 -48.93 4.52 5.79
CA LYS A 393 -49.94 5.16 6.65
C LYS A 393 -50.76 4.06 7.30
N VAL A 394 -50.67 3.94 8.62
CA VAL A 394 -51.43 2.97 9.40
C VAL A 394 -52.48 3.72 10.21
N GLU A 395 -53.75 3.53 9.86
CA GLU A 395 -54.90 4.09 10.58
C GLU A 395 -55.86 2.97 10.99
N MET A 396 -56.28 2.97 12.26
CA MET A 396 -57.19 1.96 12.81
C MET A 396 -58.17 2.62 13.77
N LYS A 397 -59.41 2.10 13.82
CA LYS A 397 -60.41 2.54 14.80
C LYS A 397 -60.05 2.02 16.19
N ASP A 398 -60.34 2.81 17.23
CA ASP A 398 -60.17 2.44 18.64
C ASP A 398 -58.73 2.07 19.06
N VAL A 399 -57.72 2.50 18.30
CA VAL A 399 -56.29 2.30 18.58
C VAL A 399 -55.55 3.63 18.43
N LYS A 400 -54.73 4.00 19.42
CA LYS A 400 -53.75 5.10 19.26
C LYS A 400 -52.46 4.53 18.68
N ILE A 401 -51.95 5.18 17.64
CA ILE A 401 -50.77 4.71 16.90
C ILE A 401 -49.68 5.78 17.03
N TYR A 402 -48.49 5.36 17.45
CA TYR A 402 -47.29 6.21 17.49
C TYR A 402 -46.22 5.59 16.60
N SER A 403 -45.73 6.34 15.62
CA SER A 403 -44.66 5.91 14.71
C SER A 403 -43.30 6.42 15.18
N ASP A 404 -42.27 5.59 15.06
CA ASP A 404 -40.87 6.02 15.15
C ASP A 404 -40.29 6.33 13.76
N ASN A 405 -39.13 6.98 13.73
CA ASN A 405 -38.38 7.17 12.48
C ASN A 405 -37.92 5.80 11.93
N PRO A 406 -38.11 5.53 10.63
CA PRO A 406 -37.71 4.26 10.05
C PRO A 406 -36.21 4.08 10.05
N ALA A 407 -35.75 2.86 10.36
CA ALA A 407 -34.36 2.49 10.20
C ALA A 407 -34.14 1.94 8.79
N VAL A 408 -33.22 2.53 8.04
CA VAL A 408 -32.88 2.11 6.67
C VAL A 408 -31.47 1.52 6.65
N THR A 409 -31.34 0.31 6.11
CA THR A 409 -30.06 -0.34 5.84
C THR A 409 -29.96 -0.63 4.35
N VAL A 410 -28.88 -0.18 3.72
CA VAL A 410 -28.63 -0.43 2.30
C VAL A 410 -27.29 -1.16 2.14
N LYS A 411 -27.29 -2.24 1.36
CA LYS A 411 -26.12 -3.08 1.09
C LYS A 411 -25.99 -3.32 -0.40
N ASN A 412 -24.76 -3.48 -0.86
CA ASN A 412 -24.47 -3.94 -2.21
C ASN A 412 -24.29 -5.46 -2.19
N TYR A 413 -25.11 -6.19 -2.94
CA TYR A 413 -25.05 -7.63 -3.11
C TYR A 413 -25.00 -7.97 -4.60
N HIS A 414 -23.87 -8.53 -5.07
CA HIS A 414 -23.67 -8.88 -6.49
C HIS A 414 -24.00 -7.73 -7.46
N GLU A 415 -23.46 -6.53 -7.22
CA GLU A 415 -23.66 -5.33 -8.07
C GLU A 415 -25.07 -4.74 -8.02
N LYS A 416 -25.97 -5.33 -7.22
CA LYS A 416 -27.32 -4.82 -6.95
C LYS A 416 -27.44 -4.18 -5.58
N ILE A 417 -28.19 -3.09 -5.51
CA ILE A 417 -28.56 -2.44 -4.25
C ILE A 417 -29.75 -3.17 -3.65
N VAL A 418 -29.49 -3.79 -2.50
CA VAL A 418 -30.50 -4.43 -1.65
C VAL A 418 -30.71 -3.58 -0.42
N GLY A 419 -31.94 -3.19 -0.19
CA GLY A 419 -32.36 -2.38 0.94
C GLY A 419 -33.20 -3.16 1.94
N GLU A 420 -33.15 -2.72 3.19
CA GLU A 420 -34.14 -3.03 4.21
C GLU A 420 -34.57 -1.73 4.92
N LYS A 421 -35.88 -1.45 4.97
CA LYS A 421 -36.48 -0.32 5.66
C LYS A 421 -37.44 -0.87 6.72
N VAL A 422 -37.15 -0.58 7.99
CA VAL A 422 -37.89 -1.11 9.14
C VAL A 422 -38.68 0.02 9.80
N TYR A 423 -39.99 -0.14 9.84
CA TYR A 423 -40.92 0.75 10.53
C TYR A 423 -41.36 0.12 11.86
N LYS A 424 -41.45 0.93 12.90
CA LYS A 424 -41.97 0.52 14.21
C LYS A 424 -43.12 1.42 14.62
N PHE A 425 -44.26 0.80 14.91
CA PHE A 425 -45.46 1.45 15.38
C PHE A 425 -45.82 0.93 16.76
N ALA A 426 -45.96 1.81 17.75
CA ALA A 426 -46.55 1.47 19.03
C ALA A 426 -48.08 1.63 18.93
N LEU A 427 -48.79 0.51 19.04
CA LEU A 427 -50.24 0.43 18.99
C LEU A 427 -50.77 0.36 20.42
N VAL A 428 -51.70 1.24 20.79
CA VAL A 428 -52.35 1.28 22.11
C VAL A 428 -53.85 1.08 21.94
N PRO A 429 -54.37 -0.15 22.12
CA PRO A 429 -55.80 -0.44 21.99
C PRO A 429 -56.63 0.20 23.11
N GLN A 430 -57.81 0.72 22.77
CA GLN A 430 -58.72 1.38 23.72
C GLN A 430 -59.91 0.51 24.14
N GLN A 431 -60.18 -0.59 23.43
CA GLN A 431 -61.29 -1.49 23.71
C GLN A 431 -60.81 -2.94 23.76
N ALA A 432 -61.40 -3.73 24.66
CA ALA A 432 -61.13 -5.16 24.77
C ALA A 432 -61.86 -5.94 23.67
N GLY A 433 -61.26 -7.05 23.22
CA GLY A 433 -61.79 -7.87 22.13
C GLY A 433 -60.70 -8.27 21.15
N ARG A 434 -61.09 -8.79 19.97
CA ARG A 434 -60.15 -9.13 18.91
C ARG A 434 -59.85 -7.90 18.08
N LEU A 435 -58.60 -7.44 18.13
CA LEU A 435 -58.12 -6.37 17.26
C LEU A 435 -57.54 -6.97 15.99
N GLN A 436 -58.08 -6.57 14.85
CA GLN A 436 -57.58 -6.96 13.53
C GLN A 436 -56.72 -5.83 12.97
N ILE A 437 -55.47 -6.15 12.67
CA ILE A 437 -54.53 -5.26 11.97
C ILE A 437 -54.65 -5.61 10.49
N PRO A 438 -55.18 -4.70 9.65
CA PRO A 438 -55.39 -4.98 8.24
C PRO A 438 -54.06 -5.20 7.50
N GLU A 439 -54.15 -5.80 6.32
CA GLU A 439 -53.04 -5.81 5.36
C GLU A 439 -52.64 -4.36 5.05
N ILE A 440 -51.35 -4.07 5.22
CA ILE A 440 -50.74 -2.80 4.84
C ILE A 440 -50.05 -3.07 3.50
N ALA A 441 -50.24 -2.18 2.53
CA ALA A 441 -49.68 -2.31 1.20
C ALA A 441 -48.93 -1.03 0.83
N ILE A 442 -47.75 -1.16 0.22
CA ILE A 442 -46.98 -0.02 -0.29
C ILE A 442 -46.82 -0.20 -1.80
N PRO A 443 -47.33 0.73 -2.62
CA PRO A 443 -47.17 0.67 -4.08
C PRO A 443 -45.74 0.99 -4.50
N TYR A 444 -45.23 0.22 -5.45
CA TYR A 444 -43.96 0.46 -6.12
C TYR A 444 -44.07 0.16 -7.63
N TYR A 445 -43.17 0.71 -8.42
CA TYR A 445 -43.11 0.40 -9.85
C TYR A 445 -42.10 -0.73 -10.08
N ASN A 446 -42.56 -1.83 -10.66
CA ASN A 446 -41.69 -2.96 -10.99
C ASN A 446 -41.22 -2.83 -12.45
N PRO A 447 -39.93 -2.55 -12.70
CA PRO A 447 -39.41 -2.38 -14.05
C PRO A 447 -39.30 -3.72 -14.84
N GLU A 448 -39.36 -4.88 -14.17
CA GLU A 448 -39.36 -6.19 -14.84
C GLU A 448 -40.74 -6.52 -15.42
N SER A 449 -41.82 -6.22 -14.68
CA SER A 449 -43.20 -6.43 -15.13
C SER A 449 -43.81 -5.21 -15.82
N GLU A 450 -43.11 -4.08 -15.79
CA GLU A 450 -43.50 -2.76 -16.32
C GLU A 450 -44.83 -2.24 -15.75
N ARG A 451 -45.16 -2.61 -14.51
CA ARG A 451 -46.44 -2.29 -13.85
C ARG A 451 -46.25 -1.84 -12.40
N PHE A 452 -47.27 -1.18 -11.85
CA PHE A 452 -47.35 -0.92 -10.42
C PHE A 452 -47.74 -2.22 -9.68
N GLU A 453 -46.97 -2.54 -8.65
CA GLU A 453 -47.17 -3.69 -7.77
C GLU A 453 -47.21 -3.20 -6.30
N PHE A 454 -47.70 -4.05 -5.40
CA PHE A 454 -47.83 -3.74 -3.98
C PHE A 454 -46.98 -4.68 -3.14
N ALA A 455 -46.13 -4.10 -2.30
CA ALA A 455 -45.47 -4.85 -1.23
C ALA A 455 -46.44 -4.90 -0.05
N SER A 456 -47.07 -6.06 0.15
CA SER A 456 -48.13 -6.26 1.14
C SER A 456 -47.65 -7.03 2.37
N SER A 457 -48.18 -6.67 3.55
CA SER A 457 -48.06 -7.48 4.75
C SER A 457 -49.22 -8.46 4.89
N THR A 458 -49.06 -9.49 5.72
CA THR A 458 -50.19 -10.33 6.13
C THR A 458 -51.06 -9.60 7.16
N MET A 459 -52.37 -9.82 7.11
CA MET A 459 -53.28 -9.46 8.19
C MET A 459 -52.87 -10.15 9.50
N LEU A 460 -52.90 -9.42 10.61
CA LEU A 460 -52.55 -9.95 11.93
C LEU A 460 -53.71 -9.75 12.91
N GLU A 461 -53.87 -10.69 13.85
CA GLU A 461 -54.86 -10.59 14.92
C GLU A 461 -54.17 -10.52 16.28
N VAL A 462 -54.71 -9.67 17.16
CA VAL A 462 -54.26 -9.52 18.55
C VAL A 462 -55.45 -9.65 19.49
N GLU A 463 -55.30 -10.43 20.55
CA GLU A 463 -56.30 -10.51 21.61
C GLU A 463 -56.09 -9.39 22.63
N VAL A 464 -57.05 -8.47 22.72
CA VAL A 464 -57.02 -7.37 23.67
C VAL A 464 -57.80 -7.76 24.92
N LEU A 465 -57.07 -8.01 26.01
CA LEU A 465 -57.63 -8.35 27.31
C LEU A 465 -58.18 -7.10 28.01
N PRO A 466 -59.27 -7.20 28.80
CA PRO A 466 -59.74 -6.10 29.62
C PRO A 466 -58.63 -5.56 30.54
N ALA A 467 -58.57 -4.23 30.69
CA ALA A 467 -57.72 -3.64 31.71
C ALA A 467 -58.11 -4.19 33.09
N GLU A 468 -57.12 -4.53 33.90
CA GLU A 468 -57.36 -4.85 35.31
C GLU A 468 -57.98 -3.61 35.95
N LYS A 469 -59.22 -3.74 36.45
CA LYS A 469 -59.79 -2.72 37.32
C LYS A 469 -58.95 -2.74 38.59
N GLU A 470 -57.92 -1.92 38.64
CA GLU A 470 -57.38 -1.48 39.92
C GLU A 470 -58.54 -0.78 40.64
N THR A 471 -59.17 -1.50 41.56
CA THR A 471 -59.98 -0.88 42.60
C THR A 471 -59.03 0.03 43.35
N LEU A 472 -59.05 1.32 43.01
CA LEU A 472 -58.43 2.38 43.80
C LEU A 472 -59.06 2.31 45.20
N VAL A 473 -58.41 1.57 46.10
CA VAL A 473 -58.66 1.69 47.53
C VAL A 473 -58.09 3.06 47.90
N LEU A 474 -58.96 4.07 47.85
CA LEU A 474 -58.70 5.38 48.44
C LEU A 474 -58.53 5.18 49.95
N LYS A 475 -57.31 4.84 50.37
CA LYS A 475 -56.91 4.95 51.76
C LYS A 475 -56.82 6.44 52.06
N LYS A 476 -57.88 6.96 52.68
CA LYS A 476 -57.94 8.31 53.22
C LYS A 476 -56.72 8.50 54.12
N ALA A 477 -55.74 9.26 53.64
CA ALA A 477 -54.56 9.64 54.39
C ALA A 477 -54.92 10.87 55.22
N ASP A 478 -55.02 10.69 56.53
CA ASP A 478 -54.91 11.80 57.46
C ASP A 478 -53.46 12.29 57.47
N GLY A 479 -53.29 13.57 57.12
CA GLY A 479 -52.25 14.47 57.63
C GLY A 479 -50.78 14.03 57.56
N SER A 480 -50.13 14.26 56.43
CA SER A 480 -49.00 15.20 56.35
C SER A 480 -48.52 15.31 54.89
N GLY A 481 -48.53 16.53 54.36
CA GLY A 481 -48.20 16.78 52.97
C GLY A 481 -46.72 16.55 52.69
N LYS A 482 -46.44 15.66 51.73
CA LYS A 482 -45.33 15.79 50.79
C LYS A 482 -45.81 15.33 49.41
N SER A 483 -45.82 16.27 48.47
CA SER A 483 -46.15 16.08 47.06
C SER A 483 -45.18 15.08 46.41
N PRO A 484 -45.66 14.08 45.63
CA PRO A 484 -44.80 13.27 44.77
C PRO A 484 -44.59 14.01 43.45
N ALA A 485 -43.75 15.04 43.47
CA ALA A 485 -43.28 15.76 42.28
C ALA A 485 -41.74 15.85 42.26
N ALA A 486 -41.06 14.82 42.78
CA ALA A 486 -39.60 14.81 42.94
C ALA A 486 -38.98 13.43 42.63
N SER A 487 -39.47 12.74 41.60
CA SER A 487 -38.78 11.56 41.04
C SER A 487 -38.51 11.69 39.53
N ALA A 488 -38.62 12.90 38.99
CA ALA A 488 -38.20 13.26 37.62
C ALA A 488 -36.99 14.21 37.61
N LEU A 489 -36.22 14.27 38.71
CA LEU A 489 -35.04 15.13 38.86
C LEU A 489 -33.76 14.35 39.23
N ASP A 490 -33.82 13.02 39.30
CA ASP A 490 -32.64 12.16 39.51
C ASP A 490 -31.92 11.80 38.20
N ASP A 491 -32.39 12.31 37.05
CA ASP A 491 -31.73 12.14 35.73
C ASP A 491 -31.09 13.44 35.20
N LEU A 492 -30.82 14.40 36.10
CA LEU A 492 -29.92 15.50 35.83
C LEU A 492 -28.64 15.30 36.62
N LEU A 493 -27.61 14.80 35.93
CA LEU A 493 -26.24 14.81 36.44
C LEU A 493 -25.88 16.23 36.93
N PRO A 494 -25.40 16.40 38.17
CA PRO A 494 -25.04 17.72 38.67
C PRO A 494 -23.84 18.26 37.88
N ILE A 495 -23.99 19.46 37.31
CA ILE A 495 -22.87 20.20 36.74
C ILE A 495 -21.95 20.57 37.91
N HIS A 496 -20.78 19.94 37.98
CA HIS A 496 -19.77 20.26 38.98
C HIS A 496 -19.18 21.65 38.73
N GLU A 497 -19.61 22.67 39.48
CA GLU A 497 -19.10 24.04 39.39
C GLU A 497 -17.71 24.26 40.03
N ARG A 498 -17.07 23.20 40.53
CA ARG A 498 -15.70 23.28 41.05
C ARG A 498 -14.88 22.09 40.54
N ILE A 499 -13.74 22.39 39.91
CA ILE A 499 -12.71 21.40 39.61
C ILE A 499 -12.23 20.88 40.96
N GLY A 500 -12.72 19.70 41.36
CA GLY A 500 -12.21 18.98 42.52
C GLY A 500 -10.72 18.76 42.35
N GLN A 501 -9.96 18.91 43.44
CA GLN A 501 -8.51 18.67 43.44
C GLN A 501 -8.24 17.31 42.76
N MET A 502 -7.51 17.33 41.64
CA MET A 502 -7.10 16.12 40.95
C MET A 502 -6.31 15.25 41.92
N GLN A 503 -6.93 14.19 42.43
CA GLN A 503 -6.18 13.09 42.99
C GLN A 503 -5.46 12.44 41.82
N SER A 504 -4.15 12.70 41.73
CA SER A 504 -3.27 12.06 40.74
C SER A 504 -3.47 10.55 40.82
N SER A 505 -3.97 9.97 39.74
CA SER A 505 -4.18 8.52 39.65
C SER A 505 -2.89 7.79 39.98
N GLN A 506 -3.01 6.65 40.68
CA GLN A 506 -1.87 5.79 41.04
C GLN A 506 -1.07 5.33 39.79
N LEU A 507 -1.67 5.43 38.60
CA LEU A 507 -1.04 5.24 37.30
C LEU A 507 0.17 6.17 37.09
N GLY A 508 0.10 7.43 37.54
CA GLY A 508 1.20 8.39 37.41
C GLY A 508 2.43 8.02 38.23
N VAL A 509 2.23 7.41 39.40
CA VAL A 509 3.32 6.91 40.26
C VAL A 509 3.97 5.66 39.65
N TRP A 510 3.17 4.76 39.10
CA TRP A 510 3.65 3.55 38.42
C TRP A 510 4.44 3.89 37.14
N LEU A 511 3.90 4.78 36.28
CA LEU A 511 4.61 5.28 35.08
C LEU A 511 5.93 5.98 35.44
N ARG A 512 5.97 6.74 36.54
CA ARG A 512 7.19 7.41 37.00
C ARG A 512 8.30 6.43 37.42
N ARG A 513 7.94 5.24 37.94
CA ARG A 513 8.91 4.20 38.33
C ARG A 513 9.46 3.42 37.15
N ILE A 514 8.68 3.21 36.09
CA ILE A 514 9.10 2.42 34.90
C ILE A 514 9.78 3.27 33.82
N ARG A 515 9.59 4.59 33.81
CA ARG A 515 10.21 5.53 32.85
C ARG A 515 11.75 5.40 32.74
N PRO A 516 12.55 5.19 33.80
CA PRO A 516 14.00 4.97 33.64
C PRO A 516 14.33 3.66 32.90
N LEU A 517 13.48 2.63 32.97
CA LEU A 517 13.67 1.37 32.21
C LEU A 517 13.32 1.51 30.71
N ALA A 518 12.53 2.52 30.33
CA ALA A 518 12.15 2.73 28.94
C ALA A 518 13.30 3.29 28.08
N TYR A 519 14.22 4.06 28.66
CA TYR A 519 15.35 4.65 27.94
C TYR A 519 16.38 3.64 27.38
N PRO A 520 16.78 2.57 28.09
CA PRO A 520 17.69 1.56 27.53
C PRO A 520 17.02 0.58 26.56
N LEU A 521 15.68 0.47 26.57
CA LEU A 521 14.93 -0.50 25.76
C LEU A 521 15.26 -0.44 24.25
N PRO A 522 15.28 0.71 23.56
CA PRO A 522 15.61 0.76 22.14
C PRO A 522 17.04 0.32 21.83
N ILE A 523 18.00 0.58 22.74
CA ILE A 523 19.40 0.16 22.58
C ILE A 523 19.50 -1.37 22.71
N LEU A 524 18.79 -1.96 23.68
CA LEU A 524 18.75 -3.41 23.87
C LEU A 524 18.08 -4.12 22.70
N VAL A 525 16.96 -3.58 22.19
CA VAL A 525 16.28 -4.12 21.00
C VAL A 525 17.18 -4.06 19.78
N TYR A 526 17.90 -2.95 19.56
CA TYR A 526 18.86 -2.82 18.47
C TYR A 526 20.01 -3.83 18.60
N ALA A 527 20.60 -3.97 19.79
CA ALA A 527 21.67 -4.95 20.05
C ALA A 527 21.19 -6.38 19.79
N PHE A 528 19.97 -6.72 20.22
CA PHE A 528 19.34 -8.00 19.94
C PHE A 528 19.16 -8.23 18.43
N CYS A 529 18.59 -7.25 17.71
CA CYS A 529 18.43 -7.33 16.26
C CYS A 529 19.78 -7.47 15.52
N PHE A 530 20.83 -6.77 15.98
CA PHE A 530 22.17 -6.87 15.40
C PHE A 530 22.79 -8.26 15.60
N VAL A 531 22.71 -8.81 16.81
CA VAL A 531 23.19 -10.17 17.10
C VAL A 531 22.38 -11.20 16.31
N TYR A 532 21.07 -11.04 16.24
CA TYR A 532 20.18 -11.91 15.48
C TYR A 532 20.49 -11.87 13.97
N ALA A 533 20.64 -10.68 13.40
CA ALA A 533 21.03 -10.49 12.00
C ALA A 533 22.39 -11.13 11.71
N ARG A 534 23.39 -10.91 12.56
CA ARG A 534 24.73 -11.47 12.38
C ARG A 534 24.76 -13.00 12.51
N ARG A 535 23.93 -13.57 13.41
CA ARG A 535 23.76 -15.02 13.54
C ARG A 535 23.05 -15.62 12.33
N ARG A 536 22.05 -14.92 11.79
CA ARG A 536 21.33 -15.30 10.57
C ARG A 536 22.21 -15.22 9.33
N GLU A 537 23.10 -14.24 9.29
CA GLU A 537 24.06 -14.04 8.20
C GLU A 537 25.11 -15.15 8.19
N ARG A 538 25.67 -15.54 9.34
CA ARG A 538 26.56 -16.72 9.42
C ARG A 538 25.91 -18.02 8.94
N LEU A 539 24.61 -18.21 9.20
CA LEU A 539 23.86 -19.35 8.68
C LEU A 539 23.60 -19.27 7.16
N ARG A 540 23.74 -18.09 6.53
CA ARG A 540 23.55 -17.84 5.10
C ARG A 540 24.83 -17.91 4.28
N THR A 541 25.96 -17.47 4.81
CA THR A 541 27.24 -17.48 4.08
C THR A 541 27.99 -18.81 4.16
N ASP A 542 27.71 -19.65 5.16
CA ASP A 542 28.38 -20.95 5.31
C ASP A 542 27.42 -22.12 5.03
N VAL A 543 27.41 -22.55 3.75
CA VAL A 543 26.58 -23.68 3.28
C VAL A 543 27.00 -24.99 3.96
N ALA A 544 28.29 -25.15 4.25
CA ALA A 544 28.84 -26.34 4.90
C ALA A 544 28.37 -26.44 6.35
N TYR A 545 28.45 -25.33 7.11
CA TYR A 545 27.95 -25.28 8.48
C TYR A 545 26.44 -25.51 8.57
N ARG A 546 25.66 -25.01 7.61
CA ARG A 546 24.20 -25.27 7.56
C ARG A 546 23.90 -26.74 7.26
N ARG A 547 24.56 -27.33 6.27
CA ARG A 547 24.36 -28.74 5.90
C ARG A 547 24.69 -29.65 7.09
N LEU A 548 25.82 -29.43 7.74
CA LEU A 548 26.26 -30.22 8.89
C LEU A 548 25.32 -30.06 10.10
N LYS A 549 24.89 -28.82 10.41
CA LYS A 549 24.02 -28.54 11.56
C LYS A 549 22.58 -29.06 11.40
N PHE A 550 22.09 -29.18 10.17
CA PHE A 550 20.74 -29.64 9.89
C PHE A 550 20.68 -31.06 9.29
N ALA A 551 21.82 -31.77 9.21
CA ALA A 551 21.91 -33.13 8.65
C ALA A 551 20.99 -34.12 9.39
N SER A 552 21.10 -34.19 10.72
CA SER A 552 20.29 -35.08 11.57
C SER A 552 18.79 -34.80 11.41
N ARG A 553 18.38 -33.53 11.51
CA ARG A 553 16.98 -33.11 11.32
C ARG A 553 16.43 -33.43 9.91
N THR A 554 17.27 -33.37 8.88
CA THR A 554 16.87 -33.69 7.50
C THR A 554 16.70 -35.20 7.32
N ALA A 555 17.58 -36.01 7.92
CA ALA A 555 17.46 -37.46 7.93
C ALA A 555 16.22 -37.93 8.69
N GLU A 556 15.93 -37.32 9.85
CA GLU A 556 14.70 -37.57 10.62
C GLU A 556 13.44 -37.24 9.81
N ALA A 557 13.44 -36.14 9.05
CA ALA A 557 12.31 -35.78 8.20
C ALA A 557 12.05 -36.84 7.11
N TYR A 558 13.11 -37.37 6.47
CA TYR A 558 12.96 -38.45 5.49
C TYR A 558 12.53 -39.78 6.13
N LEU A 559 12.92 -40.06 7.38
CA LEU A 559 12.44 -41.22 8.13
C LEU A 559 10.98 -41.09 8.54
N ALA A 560 10.53 -39.89 8.93
CA ALA A 560 9.11 -39.62 9.19
C ALA A 560 8.28 -39.78 7.91
N ASP A 561 8.76 -39.27 6.78
CA ASP A 561 8.14 -39.47 5.47
C ASP A 561 8.09 -40.95 5.05
N ALA A 562 9.07 -41.75 5.47
CA ALA A 562 9.08 -43.20 5.25
C ALA A 562 8.03 -43.90 6.13
N GLU A 563 7.87 -43.47 7.39
CA GLU A 563 6.84 -43.97 8.31
C GLU A 563 5.42 -43.66 7.82
N ASP A 564 5.21 -42.48 7.26
CA ASP A 564 3.95 -42.13 6.58
C ASP A 564 3.68 -42.99 5.33
N SER A 565 4.73 -43.31 4.57
CA SER A 565 4.61 -44.17 3.38
C SER A 565 4.35 -45.63 3.77
N PHE A 566 4.86 -46.06 4.91
CA PHE A 566 4.58 -47.37 5.51
C PHE A 566 3.10 -47.50 5.90
N ASN A 567 2.54 -46.46 6.53
CA ASN A 567 1.11 -46.42 6.89
C ASN A 567 0.20 -46.48 5.66
N ARG A 568 0.66 -45.96 4.52
CA ARG A 568 -0.04 -46.01 3.22
C ARG A 568 0.17 -47.33 2.46
N LYS A 569 0.88 -48.30 3.05
CA LYS A 569 1.25 -49.60 2.45
C LYS A 569 2.12 -49.49 1.18
N ASP A 570 2.79 -48.36 0.97
CA ASP A 570 3.70 -48.16 -0.16
C ASP A 570 5.14 -48.49 0.25
N PHE A 571 5.42 -49.79 0.36
CA PHE A 571 6.71 -50.29 0.84
C PHE A 571 7.90 -49.91 -0.05
N LYS A 572 7.68 -49.75 -1.36
CA LYS A 572 8.74 -49.35 -2.31
C LYS A 572 9.26 -47.94 -1.97
N THR A 573 8.35 -47.04 -1.63
CA THR A 573 8.67 -45.67 -1.22
C THR A 573 9.32 -45.64 0.17
N VAL A 574 8.99 -46.58 1.06
CA VAL A 574 9.68 -46.72 2.36
C VAL A 574 11.18 -46.99 2.14
N PHE A 575 11.54 -48.03 1.38
CA PHE A 575 12.95 -48.37 1.13
C PHE A 575 13.73 -47.26 0.40
N SER A 576 13.08 -46.56 -0.53
CA SER A 576 13.72 -45.44 -1.24
C SER A 576 13.96 -44.24 -0.31
N LYS A 577 13.04 -43.94 0.61
CA LYS A 577 13.17 -42.81 1.53
C LYS A 577 14.14 -43.09 2.67
N THR A 578 14.20 -44.33 3.18
CA THR A 578 15.19 -44.73 4.20
C THR A 578 16.61 -44.70 3.66
N ALA A 579 16.85 -45.21 2.44
CA ALA A 579 18.15 -45.11 1.78
C ALA A 579 18.54 -43.64 1.51
N LYS A 580 17.56 -42.81 1.13
CA LYS A 580 17.77 -41.36 0.93
C LYS A 580 18.11 -40.64 2.23
N ALA A 581 17.49 -41.01 3.35
CA ALA A 581 17.77 -40.41 4.66
C ALA A 581 19.25 -40.59 5.06
N VAL A 582 19.77 -41.82 4.91
CA VAL A 582 21.16 -42.15 5.27
C VAL A 582 22.16 -41.51 4.31
N SER A 583 21.91 -41.57 2.99
CA SER A 583 22.80 -40.96 1.99
C SER A 583 22.84 -39.43 2.08
N GLU A 584 21.70 -38.75 2.32
CA GLU A 584 21.67 -37.30 2.56
C GLU A 584 22.40 -36.90 3.84
N TYR A 585 22.28 -37.71 4.90
CA TYR A 585 23.02 -37.48 6.15
C TYR A 585 24.53 -37.54 5.94
N ILE A 586 25.01 -38.57 5.24
CA ILE A 586 26.43 -38.74 4.92
C ILE A 586 26.92 -37.63 3.99
N ALA A 587 26.16 -37.31 2.93
CA ALA A 587 26.49 -36.22 2.02
C ALA A 587 26.59 -34.87 2.77
N ALA A 588 25.69 -34.62 3.71
CA ALA A 588 25.69 -33.41 4.53
C ALA A 588 26.88 -33.35 5.51
N LYS A 589 27.28 -34.49 6.12
CA LYS A 589 28.49 -34.60 6.96
C LYS A 589 29.78 -34.43 6.17
N LEU A 590 29.84 -34.96 4.95
CA LEU A 590 30.99 -34.85 4.06
C LEU A 590 31.06 -33.51 3.31
N ASN A 591 30.00 -32.70 3.39
CA ASN A 591 29.81 -31.45 2.65
C ASN A 591 29.82 -31.63 1.12
N ILE A 592 29.26 -32.73 0.63
CA ILE A 592 29.14 -33.07 -0.79
C ILE A 592 27.65 -32.99 -1.18
N ALA A 593 27.36 -32.81 -2.48
CA ALA A 593 25.99 -32.91 -2.96
C ALA A 593 25.52 -34.37 -2.96
N SER A 594 24.34 -34.65 -2.40
CA SER A 594 23.73 -35.98 -2.33
C SER A 594 23.27 -36.53 -3.70
N ALA A 595 23.11 -35.64 -4.69
CA ALA A 595 22.66 -36.00 -6.02
C ALA A 595 23.79 -36.71 -6.79
N GLY A 596 23.71 -38.04 -6.85
CA GLY A 596 24.57 -38.87 -7.70
C GLY A 596 25.58 -39.75 -6.96
N LEU A 597 25.60 -39.74 -5.62
CA LEU A 597 26.50 -40.61 -4.86
C LEU A 597 26.10 -42.08 -5.00
N THR A 598 26.99 -42.89 -5.57
CA THR A 598 26.80 -44.35 -5.60
C THR A 598 27.22 -44.98 -4.26
N PRO A 599 26.66 -46.15 -3.87
CA PRO A 599 27.05 -46.83 -2.64
C PRO A 599 28.57 -47.09 -2.53
N VAL A 600 29.23 -47.31 -3.68
CA VAL A 600 30.69 -47.52 -3.78
C VAL A 600 31.46 -46.21 -3.51
N GLU A 601 30.99 -45.09 -4.04
CA GLU A 601 31.60 -43.77 -3.77
C GLU A 601 31.45 -43.37 -2.29
N ILE A 602 30.33 -43.73 -1.66
CA ILE A 602 30.11 -43.47 -0.22
C ILE A 602 31.10 -44.27 0.64
N GLU A 603 31.38 -45.52 0.26
CA GLU A 603 32.37 -46.38 0.91
C GLU A 603 33.79 -45.78 0.81
N GLU A 604 34.23 -45.41 -0.40
CA GLU A 604 35.55 -44.80 -0.61
C GLU A 604 35.74 -43.50 0.19
N LEU A 605 34.71 -42.64 0.22
CA LEU A 605 34.76 -41.36 0.94
C LEU A 605 34.77 -41.52 2.47
N LEU A 606 34.08 -42.53 3.00
CA LEU A 606 34.06 -42.83 4.44
C LEU A 606 35.38 -43.48 4.90
N THR A 607 35.94 -44.40 4.11
CA THR A 607 37.25 -44.99 4.40
C THR A 607 38.36 -43.94 4.32
N ALA A 608 38.31 -43.03 3.35
CA ALA A 608 39.28 -41.92 3.23
C ALA A 608 39.23 -40.93 4.41
N ARG A 609 38.09 -40.84 5.12
CA ARG A 609 37.88 -40.00 6.32
C ARG A 609 38.13 -40.75 7.63
N GLY A 610 38.56 -42.01 7.57
CA GLY A 610 38.95 -42.80 8.76
C GLY A 610 37.78 -43.43 9.54
N ALA A 611 36.63 -43.68 8.89
CA ALA A 611 35.53 -44.43 9.51
C ALA A 611 35.94 -45.89 9.80
N GLN A 612 35.36 -46.50 10.84
CA GLN A 612 35.66 -47.88 11.18
C GLN A 612 35.18 -48.84 10.06
N PRO A 613 36.00 -49.84 9.66
CA PRO A 613 35.66 -50.75 8.56
C PRO A 613 34.36 -51.53 8.83
N GLU A 614 34.02 -51.74 10.10
CA GLU A 614 32.79 -52.39 10.55
C GLU A 614 31.53 -51.56 10.21
N VAL A 615 31.57 -50.23 10.41
CA VAL A 615 30.45 -49.32 10.13
C VAL A 615 30.26 -49.13 8.63
N VAL A 616 31.36 -49.11 7.87
CA VAL A 616 31.33 -49.03 6.40
C VAL A 616 30.70 -50.30 5.80
N SER A 617 31.06 -51.48 6.31
CA SER A 617 30.44 -52.75 5.90
C SER A 617 28.95 -52.81 6.24
N GLU A 618 28.56 -52.36 7.44
CA GLU A 618 27.16 -52.32 7.86
C GLU A 618 26.32 -51.36 6.99
N LEU A 619 26.87 -50.21 6.64
CA LEU A 619 26.23 -49.25 5.73
C LEU A 619 26.01 -49.85 4.34
N ARG A 620 27.00 -50.57 3.80
CA ARG A 620 26.91 -51.22 2.50
C ARG A 620 25.82 -52.29 2.49
N GLU A 621 25.84 -53.17 3.48
CA GLU A 621 24.80 -54.19 3.65
C GLU A 621 23.40 -53.57 3.80
N PHE A 622 23.31 -52.43 4.47
CA PHE A 622 22.05 -51.69 4.62
C PHE A 622 21.55 -51.09 3.29
N LEU A 623 22.42 -50.47 2.51
CA LEU A 623 22.06 -49.90 1.20
C LEU A 623 21.66 -51.01 0.21
N ASP A 624 22.41 -52.12 0.18
CA ASP A 624 22.09 -53.30 -0.63
C ASP A 624 20.73 -53.92 -0.21
N PHE A 625 20.45 -53.96 1.10
CA PHE A 625 19.16 -54.41 1.64
C PHE A 625 18.01 -53.48 1.21
N CYS A 626 18.23 -52.17 1.17
CA CYS A 626 17.22 -51.21 0.71
C CYS A 626 16.95 -51.34 -0.79
N ASP A 627 18.00 -51.51 -1.60
CA ASP A 627 17.85 -51.69 -3.05
C ASP A 627 17.16 -53.03 -3.36
N TYR A 628 17.53 -54.11 -2.68
CA TYR A 628 16.84 -55.39 -2.80
C TYR A 628 15.35 -55.28 -2.38
N GLY A 629 15.07 -54.58 -1.27
CA GLY A 629 13.71 -54.31 -0.81
C GLY A 629 12.86 -53.52 -1.81
N ARG A 630 13.48 -52.63 -2.61
CA ARG A 630 12.82 -51.81 -3.63
C ARG A 630 12.34 -52.61 -4.85
N PHE A 631 12.98 -53.75 -5.14
CA PHE A 631 12.72 -54.56 -6.33
C PHE A 631 12.04 -55.92 -6.06
N THR A 632 11.73 -56.23 -4.79
CA THR A 632 11.09 -57.50 -4.42
C THR A 632 9.56 -57.38 -4.21
N SER A 633 8.82 -58.45 -4.52
CA SER A 633 7.35 -58.43 -4.52
C SER A 633 6.69 -58.35 -3.12
N SER A 634 5.58 -57.59 -3.04
CA SER A 634 4.99 -56.98 -1.83
C SER A 634 4.54 -57.88 -0.66
N ARG A 635 4.49 -59.21 -0.78
CA ARG A 635 3.81 -60.06 0.23
C ARG A 635 4.59 -60.32 1.52
N LYS A 636 5.93 -60.17 1.51
CA LYS A 636 6.81 -60.28 2.69
C LYS A 636 7.37 -58.92 3.16
N SER A 637 6.88 -57.83 2.58
CA SER A 637 7.53 -56.51 2.64
C SER A 637 7.27 -55.73 3.93
N SER A 638 6.22 -56.03 4.69
CA SER A 638 5.86 -55.25 5.89
C SER A 638 6.85 -55.39 7.06
N ASN A 639 7.35 -56.59 7.36
CA ASN A 639 8.33 -56.76 8.43
C ASN A 639 9.71 -56.26 7.97
N ALA A 640 10.09 -56.56 6.72
CA ALA A 640 11.34 -56.07 6.14
C ALA A 640 11.43 -54.54 6.06
N ALA A 641 10.33 -53.84 5.75
CA ALA A 641 10.28 -52.38 5.71
C ALA A 641 10.38 -51.75 7.12
N ARG A 642 9.78 -52.38 8.14
CA ARG A 642 9.93 -51.95 9.54
C ARG A 642 11.36 -52.17 10.04
N ASP A 643 11.95 -53.31 9.73
CA ASP A 643 13.35 -53.61 10.05
C ASP A 643 14.32 -52.67 9.34
N CYS A 644 14.02 -52.28 8.10
CA CYS A 644 14.79 -51.28 7.35
C CYS A 644 14.82 -49.92 8.08
N MET A 645 13.66 -49.40 8.50
CA MET A 645 13.60 -48.12 9.24
C MET A 645 14.34 -48.20 10.58
N ALA A 646 14.23 -49.33 11.29
CA ALA A 646 14.93 -49.55 12.56
C ALA A 646 16.45 -49.70 12.40
N ARG A 647 16.93 -50.29 11.29
CA ARG A 647 18.35 -50.34 10.94
C ARG A 647 18.88 -48.96 10.55
N ALA A 648 18.10 -48.18 9.80
CA ALA A 648 18.46 -46.81 9.42
C ALA A 648 18.67 -45.91 10.65
N ARG A 649 17.77 -45.97 11.64
CA ARG A 649 17.90 -45.19 12.90
C ARG A 649 19.16 -45.56 13.68
N ARG A 650 19.40 -46.86 13.87
CA ARG A 650 20.62 -47.36 14.57
C ARG A 650 21.91 -46.96 13.84
N LEU A 651 21.90 -47.01 12.51
CA LEU A 651 23.06 -46.64 11.71
C LEU A 651 23.32 -45.13 11.76
N LEU A 652 22.27 -44.30 11.76
CA LEU A 652 22.41 -42.85 11.95
C LEU A 652 22.94 -42.49 13.35
N GLU A 653 22.48 -43.16 14.41
CA GLU A 653 23.00 -42.99 15.78
C GLU A 653 24.49 -43.34 15.86
N ARG A 654 24.90 -44.49 15.30
CA ARG A 654 26.33 -44.89 15.26
C ARG A 654 27.20 -43.91 14.45
N LEU A 655 26.69 -43.38 13.34
CA LEU A 655 27.38 -42.37 12.52
C LEU A 655 27.43 -40.98 13.20
N GLU A 656 26.56 -40.74 14.18
CA GLU A 656 26.56 -39.51 14.99
C GLU A 656 27.62 -39.60 16.10
N ASP A 657 27.76 -40.78 16.72
CA ASP A 657 28.74 -41.07 17.77
C ASP A 657 30.19 -41.17 17.26
N GLU A 658 30.41 -41.46 15.98
CA GLU A 658 31.74 -41.40 15.38
C GLU A 658 32.21 -39.95 15.18
N GLU A 659 32.95 -39.43 16.17
CA GLU A 659 33.50 -38.05 16.18
C GLU A 659 34.44 -37.71 15.00
N GLY A 660 34.85 -38.70 14.19
CA GLY A 660 35.82 -38.54 13.08
C GLY A 660 35.24 -38.07 11.74
N ILE A 661 33.95 -38.29 11.46
CA ILE A 661 33.41 -38.10 10.09
C ILE A 661 33.19 -36.61 9.73
N GLY A 662 33.04 -35.75 10.75
CA GLY A 662 32.70 -34.33 10.59
C GLY A 662 33.82 -33.32 10.86
N ARG A 663 35.05 -33.76 11.16
CA ARG A 663 36.21 -32.88 11.39
C ARG A 663 37.03 -32.64 10.14
#